data_AF-A0AAW5RXK1-F1
#
_entry.id   AF-A0AAW5RXK1-F1
#
_cell.length_a   1.000
_cell.length_b   1.000
_cell.length_c   1.000
_cell.angle_alpha   90.00
_cell.angle_beta   90.00
_cell.angle_gamma   90.00
#
_symmetry.space_group_name_H-M   'P 1'
#
loop_
_entity.id
_entity.type
_entity.pdbx_description
1 polymer ?
#
loop_
_entity_poly.entity_id
_entity_poly.type
_entity_poly.pdbx_seq_one_letter_code
_entity_poly.pdbx_strand_id
1 'polypeptide(L)'
;MSSFFNHILLSGIVISILFNQSLALPSGGKFTHGTSGSISINDNHMNIHGNGQNSVIQWGGGFSIGKNESVNFNGSNKNYLNIAHGTSKSTIEGLLNASGNNVFLINPNGVIITKTGTINANRFVASTSSISSDEIQKFANGKTNTIQSPIIKLDKNNGNVVNMGNINAEEVVFIGNKILLNSNIKNSNDLLTKINSKNIKLIGNEIDIDTSNINANSLSKLEVSAKERGSIYLNASGYYYDPNSFAVFDKLKQADFQNIKHNNNSFNIYDFVGISSDVDWWHFAKGWNENKKDFRNTATEYRLTNDIDFKGKNYANYCIEGYGCTNMIVGYKDPIYNDNWEIIEDNSFYNKIFDGQNFALKNIFIDTNVLSDSLRYVGIFGNANGSEFKNIIIDYNDNSILSNSMYTGGFVGHASGGSKFENIELKNISKISTQNKNNLYAGGFMGYVNGANFNKIDIKSIGEISGISLENRSHIGGFVGGINNGKFENINISQINKIINDKTTKATYTGGFAGEVWGGKFSNIDIRQIDEINGGFVTGGFSGNIGYADLENINLDINNITSTFTTLRHTYAGGFVGSIDSGDTYFKNINVRVKNVKSISQDNKDGSLEEDFFDTGNAYAGGFVGFANGGVFDNISIEAEKIESINNNSMEGTRAASGGFAGKIEGYRSDNLSLSNITIKNIDTISGKIEKDKSGMVNVGGFAGWIQKEGKGSFSNISIYDIKNIQAYGQKDFANAAGFIGYIEGRSMFQKFNLDFKNIYLFFENDSQIQSFASDGKNLSGKFISAYNDKNVNLAFKNIHIYHHENDFNDVFSDLKLWKDMKINIHTYNDDNKNLKFEDFLSKDNTIARPIIELPKKPDFSNKIEINYPNIDNIIQEEAILGKDDLYEDVIKNEILADLINQHYKIYIDVLLDMLAEKDYNLMTEDEKVDFVAKYFIKDTANNKSQALKIVQSLDFIMAYQNNGLNNANNDKFEEGVKDFYQNNIKSNIDKTIEKKISILEILKGELKDIVLNSQQLLKELENIKLQLQIAEKSYNDYIKNNSSLDPNKLAQLLKNINMLEKQQETIASKLGLAEIKNKIEYQHNKGSFLIMGDYQYDLYKPILENIDLTPSIPVEPDLPWTDLTPSIPSIPTLENNQAKSSLNNNQNYPAMINDNIANLFLFNSLGDDLVKDEIIIKEIGELDIEARKKTCIVSDGFKAMNPCAN
;
A
#
# COMPACT_ATOMS: atom_id res chain seq x y z
N MET A 1 52.32 44.70 18.75
CA MET A 1 51.50 43.69 18.03
C MET A 1 50.08 43.77 18.57
N SER A 2 49.09 44.08 17.72
CA SER A 2 47.66 44.17 18.11
C SER A 2 46.71 43.80 16.95
N SER A 3 47.25 43.25 15.86
CA SER A 3 46.55 42.94 14.62
C SER A 3 45.95 41.52 14.59
N PHE A 4 45.25 41.11 15.65
CA PHE A 4 44.58 39.80 15.71
C PHE A 4 43.15 39.80 16.28
N PHE A 5 42.62 40.96 16.70
CA PHE A 5 41.23 41.07 17.18
C PHE A 5 40.24 41.67 16.16
N ASN A 6 40.71 42.44 15.17
CA ASN A 6 39.83 43.17 14.25
C ASN A 6 39.41 42.38 12.98
N HIS A 7 39.75 41.10 12.85
CA HIS A 7 39.37 40.24 11.72
C HIS A 7 38.55 38.98 12.08
N ILE A 8 38.17 38.82 13.35
CA ILE A 8 37.34 37.68 13.81
C ILE A 8 35.84 38.04 13.88
N LEU A 9 35.50 39.34 13.95
CA LEU A 9 34.11 39.81 14.13
C LEU A 9 33.25 39.90 12.86
N LEU A 10 33.82 39.76 11.65
CA LEU A 10 33.04 39.60 10.41
C LEU A 10 32.95 38.14 9.92
N SER A 11 33.85 37.25 10.36
CA SER A 11 33.85 35.83 9.99
C SER A 11 32.97 34.97 10.89
N GLY A 12 32.81 35.33 12.17
CA GLY A 12 31.90 34.66 13.10
C GLY A 12 30.42 34.71 12.69
N ILE A 13 30.01 35.71 11.91
CA ILE A 13 28.63 35.92 11.45
C ILE A 13 28.18 34.86 10.42
N VAL A 14 29.11 34.27 9.66
CA VAL A 14 28.78 33.27 8.63
C VAL A 14 28.92 31.83 9.16
N ILE A 15 29.91 31.58 10.03
CA ILE A 15 30.24 30.21 10.48
C ILE A 15 29.33 29.72 11.62
N SER A 16 28.82 30.62 12.47
CA SER A 16 27.86 30.26 13.53
C SER A 16 26.48 29.83 13.00
N ILE A 17 26.10 30.27 11.80
CA ILE A 17 24.86 29.88 11.12
C ILE A 17 24.90 28.42 10.63
N LEU A 18 26.08 27.84 10.44
CA LEU A 18 26.24 26.50 9.85
C LEU A 18 26.15 25.32 10.83
N PHE A 19 26.11 25.57 12.15
CA PHE A 19 26.12 24.50 13.16
C PHE A 19 25.16 24.69 14.35
N ASN A 20 24.15 25.56 14.23
CA ASN A 20 22.98 25.43 15.10
C ASN A 20 22.10 24.29 14.56
N GLN A 21 21.71 23.33 15.41
CA GLN A 21 20.72 22.33 15.02
C GLN A 21 19.39 23.03 14.75
N SER A 22 18.81 22.83 13.57
CA SER A 22 17.58 23.51 13.15
C SER A 22 16.40 23.12 14.02
N LEU A 23 16.06 23.94 15.01
CA LEU A 23 14.71 23.98 15.55
C LEU A 23 13.78 24.41 14.41
N ALA A 24 12.88 23.52 13.99
CA ALA A 24 12.05 23.65 12.79
C ALA A 24 10.65 24.24 13.10
N LEU A 25 10.58 25.04 14.18
CA LEU A 25 9.44 25.86 14.57
C LEU A 25 9.18 26.97 13.54
N PRO A 26 7.98 27.59 13.55
CA PRO A 26 7.69 28.77 12.75
C PRO A 26 8.65 29.92 13.13
N SER A 27 9.08 30.73 12.16
CA SER A 27 10.10 31.76 12.40
C SER A 27 9.72 33.14 11.84
N GLY A 28 10.10 34.19 12.58
CA GLY A 28 9.79 35.57 12.23
C GLY A 28 8.30 35.89 12.23
N GLY A 29 7.61 35.58 13.33
CA GLY A 29 6.18 35.87 13.50
C GLY A 29 5.92 37.34 13.82
N LYS A 30 4.98 37.98 13.11
CA LYS A 30 4.51 39.35 13.39
C LYS A 30 2.98 39.46 13.33
N PHE A 31 2.38 40.07 14.36
CA PHE A 31 0.97 40.47 14.33
C PHE A 31 0.73 41.67 13.39
N THR A 32 -0.34 41.63 12.60
CA THR A 32 -0.71 42.65 11.57
C THR A 32 -2.21 42.95 11.56
N HIS A 33 -2.66 43.83 10.64
CA HIS A 33 -4.05 44.22 10.37
C HIS A 33 -4.79 44.78 11.59
N GLY A 34 -4.04 45.47 12.45
CA GLY A 34 -4.51 46.04 13.71
C GLY A 34 -4.55 45.05 14.90
N THR A 35 -4.16 43.79 14.70
CA THR A 35 -4.12 42.77 15.77
C THR A 35 -2.81 42.87 16.59
N SER A 36 -2.77 42.23 17.76
CA SER A 36 -1.58 42.20 18.63
C SER A 36 -1.57 40.95 19.52
N GLY A 37 -0.39 40.58 20.02
CA GLY A 37 -0.16 39.43 20.89
C GLY A 37 1.35 39.14 21.04
N SER A 38 1.68 38.13 21.84
CA SER A 38 3.07 37.67 22.08
C SER A 38 3.36 36.31 21.44
N ILE A 39 4.65 36.05 21.19
CA ILE A 39 5.20 34.83 20.60
C ILE A 39 6.47 34.44 21.37
N SER A 40 6.33 33.62 22.42
CA SER A 40 7.47 33.12 23.19
C SER A 40 7.89 31.72 22.75
N ILE A 41 9.19 31.45 22.75
CA ILE A 41 9.78 30.15 22.44
C ILE A 41 10.56 29.68 23.67
N ASN A 42 10.16 28.53 24.22
CA ASN A 42 10.83 27.88 25.34
C ASN A 42 11.28 26.50 24.85
N ASP A 43 12.58 26.30 24.64
CA ASP A 43 13.16 25.12 24.00
C ASP A 43 12.40 24.75 22.70
N ASN A 44 11.86 23.54 22.61
CA ASN A 44 11.12 23.03 21.45
C ASN A 44 9.62 23.48 21.43
N HIS A 45 9.21 24.40 22.31
CA HIS A 45 7.82 24.78 22.53
C HIS A 45 7.58 26.27 22.25
N MET A 46 6.96 26.57 21.13
CA MET A 46 6.40 27.89 20.85
C MET A 46 5.04 28.07 21.53
N ASN A 47 4.80 29.27 22.07
CA ASN A 47 3.55 29.71 22.68
C ASN A 47 3.11 31.03 22.05
N ILE A 48 1.90 31.05 21.49
CA ILE A 48 1.30 32.21 20.83
C ILE A 48 0.10 32.64 21.66
N HIS A 49 -0.02 33.94 21.97
CA HIS A 49 -1.20 34.51 22.62
C HIS A 49 -1.63 35.81 21.94
N GLY A 50 -2.68 35.74 21.12
CA GLY A 50 -3.33 36.92 20.55
C GLY A 50 -4.18 37.65 21.60
N ASN A 51 -4.04 38.97 21.73
CA ASN A 51 -4.81 39.77 22.69
C ASN A 51 -6.30 39.86 22.32
N GLY A 52 -6.61 39.88 21.02
CA GLY A 52 -7.97 39.99 20.50
C GLY A 52 -8.68 38.65 20.30
N GLN A 53 -9.96 38.73 19.90
CA GLN A 53 -10.76 37.59 19.43
C GLN A 53 -10.24 37.03 18.10
N ASN A 54 -9.72 37.90 17.23
CA ASN A 54 -9.06 37.54 15.98
C ASN A 54 -7.61 38.00 16.02
N SER A 55 -6.73 37.26 15.36
CA SER A 55 -5.29 37.55 15.29
C SER A 55 -4.74 37.14 13.93
N VAL A 56 -3.94 38.01 13.33
CA VAL A 56 -3.34 37.82 12.01
C VAL A 56 -1.82 37.86 12.16
N ILE A 57 -1.16 36.72 11.93
CA ILE A 57 0.27 36.55 12.12
C ILE A 57 0.93 36.23 10.77
N GLN A 58 1.88 37.06 10.37
CA GLN A 58 2.74 36.86 9.21
C GLN A 58 4.01 36.13 9.67
N TRP A 59 4.44 35.10 8.95
CA TRP A 59 5.60 34.27 9.31
C TRP A 59 6.69 34.37 8.24
N GLY A 60 7.71 35.18 8.52
CA GLY A 60 8.73 35.58 7.54
C GLY A 60 9.60 34.43 7.05
N GLY A 61 9.97 33.50 7.94
CA GLY A 61 10.72 32.30 7.58
C GLY A 61 9.84 31.05 7.45
N GLY A 62 8.56 31.23 7.12
CA GLY A 62 7.59 30.15 6.97
C GLY A 62 7.04 29.60 8.29
N PHE A 63 6.14 28.62 8.15
CA PHE A 63 5.44 27.96 9.27
C PHE A 63 5.56 26.44 9.11
N SER A 64 6.48 25.82 9.83
CA SER A 64 6.63 24.38 9.97
C SER A 64 6.68 24.03 11.47
N ILE A 65 6.55 22.76 11.82
CA ILE A 65 6.72 22.26 13.19
C ILE A 65 7.47 20.94 13.11
N GLY A 66 8.73 20.90 13.53
CA GLY A 66 9.58 19.73 13.48
C GLY A 66 9.14 18.61 14.41
N LYS A 67 9.69 17.42 14.18
CA LYS A 67 9.43 16.26 15.02
C LYS A 67 9.90 16.52 16.47
N ASN A 68 9.01 16.24 17.43
CA ASN A 68 9.15 16.53 18.87
C ASN A 68 9.05 18.03 19.25
N GLU A 69 8.60 18.90 18.34
CA GLU A 69 8.33 20.31 18.63
C GLU A 69 6.82 20.58 18.79
N SER A 70 6.45 21.73 19.35
CA SER A 70 5.05 22.13 19.44
C SER A 70 4.80 23.63 19.30
N VAL A 71 3.69 24.00 18.65
CA VAL A 71 3.14 25.37 18.64
C VAL A 71 1.81 25.38 19.39
N ASN A 72 1.74 26.16 20.46
CA ASN A 72 0.57 26.26 21.35
C ASN A 72 -0.15 27.60 21.16
N PHE A 73 -1.38 27.57 20.63
CA PHE A 73 -2.24 28.75 20.46
C PHE A 73 -3.15 28.92 21.68
N ASN A 74 -2.82 29.89 22.52
CA ASN A 74 -3.40 30.08 23.85
C ASN A 74 -4.72 30.88 23.83
N GLY A 75 -5.51 30.74 24.91
CA GLY A 75 -6.85 31.33 25.05
C GLY A 75 -7.96 30.31 24.75
N SER A 76 -9.20 30.80 24.59
CA SER A 76 -10.37 29.98 24.24
C SER A 76 -11.25 30.74 23.25
N ASN A 77 -11.86 30.01 22.31
CA ASN A 77 -12.66 30.50 21.18
C ASN A 77 -11.96 31.47 20.20
N LYS A 78 -10.64 31.71 20.33
CA LYS A 78 -9.90 32.71 19.52
C LYS A 78 -9.66 32.22 18.09
N ASN A 79 -9.56 33.16 17.15
CA ASN A 79 -9.29 32.92 15.73
C ASN A 79 -7.86 33.36 15.35
N TYR A 80 -7.02 32.42 14.90
CA TYR A 80 -5.62 32.66 14.53
C TYR A 80 -5.40 32.40 13.04
N LEU A 81 -5.23 33.46 12.25
CA LEU A 81 -4.84 33.40 10.85
C LEU A 81 -3.31 33.53 10.74
N ASN A 82 -2.67 32.47 10.28
CA ASN A 82 -1.23 32.36 10.07
C ASN A 82 -0.96 32.34 8.57
N ILE A 83 -0.16 33.28 8.08
CA ILE A 83 0.23 33.37 6.67
C ILE A 83 1.74 33.13 6.61
N ALA A 84 2.15 32.06 5.94
CA ALA A 84 3.53 31.64 5.79
C ALA A 84 4.13 32.18 4.49
N HIS A 85 5.35 32.69 4.59
CA HIS A 85 6.09 33.29 3.49
C HIS A 85 7.34 32.45 3.13
N GLY A 86 7.88 32.66 1.93
CA GLY A 86 9.10 31.99 1.45
C GLY A 86 8.86 30.95 0.36
N THR A 87 9.84 30.06 0.13
CA THR A 87 9.78 29.00 -0.89
C THR A 87 9.25 27.65 -0.36
N SER A 88 9.27 27.46 0.96
CA SER A 88 9.05 26.15 1.58
C SER A 88 7.58 25.85 1.87
N LYS A 89 7.21 24.58 1.67
CA LYS A 89 5.96 23.98 2.15
C LYS A 89 5.90 24.05 3.68
N SER A 90 4.70 24.21 4.22
CA SER A 90 4.44 24.12 5.65
C SER A 90 4.39 22.65 6.08
N THR A 91 5.46 22.16 6.70
CA THR A 91 5.57 20.75 7.12
C THR A 91 5.31 20.62 8.61
N ILE A 92 4.27 19.88 8.99
CA ILE A 92 3.85 19.64 10.37
C ILE A 92 4.18 18.19 10.74
N GLU A 93 5.32 18.00 11.41
CA GLU A 93 5.77 16.72 11.97
C GLU A 93 5.53 16.61 13.49
N GLY A 94 5.47 17.75 14.18
CA GLY A 94 5.21 17.87 15.62
C GLY A 94 3.75 18.17 15.95
N LEU A 95 3.54 18.89 17.06
CA LEU A 95 2.23 19.17 17.64
C LEU A 95 1.78 20.62 17.39
N LEU A 96 0.68 20.81 16.65
CA LEU A 96 -0.07 22.06 16.63
C LEU A 96 -1.22 21.94 17.65
N ASN A 97 -1.10 22.63 18.79
CA ASN A 97 -2.10 22.60 19.85
C ASN A 97 -2.84 23.94 19.96
N ALA A 98 -4.08 23.96 19.50
CA ALA A 98 -5.01 25.08 19.53
C ALA A 98 -6.37 24.63 20.11
N SER A 99 -6.36 23.73 21.09
CA SER A 99 -7.56 23.12 21.67
C SER A 99 -8.57 24.18 22.14
N GLY A 100 -9.76 24.21 21.54
CA GLY A 100 -10.78 25.23 21.80
C GLY A 100 -10.63 26.55 21.03
N ASN A 101 -9.63 26.68 20.14
CA ASN A 101 -9.38 27.84 19.27
C ASN A 101 -9.43 27.42 17.78
N ASN A 102 -9.61 28.39 16.89
CA ASN A 102 -9.68 28.18 15.45
C ASN A 102 -8.35 28.62 14.81
N VAL A 103 -7.72 27.73 14.03
CA VAL A 103 -6.46 28.00 13.34
C VAL A 103 -6.65 27.90 11.84
N PHE A 104 -6.19 28.94 11.14
CA PHE A 104 -6.15 29.03 9.69
C PHE A 104 -4.68 29.18 9.30
N LEU A 105 -4.19 28.32 8.43
CA LEU A 105 -2.81 28.29 7.93
C LEU A 105 -2.84 28.46 6.40
N ILE A 106 -2.24 29.53 5.90
CA ILE A 106 -2.13 29.81 4.48
C ILE A 106 -0.66 29.75 4.07
N ASN A 107 -0.33 28.88 3.12
CA ASN A 107 0.99 28.81 2.49
C ASN A 107 0.84 28.43 1.01
N PRO A 108 1.02 29.36 0.06
CA PRO A 108 0.94 29.07 -1.38
C PRO A 108 1.85 27.92 -1.85
N ASN A 109 2.96 27.65 -1.16
CA ASN A 109 3.89 26.56 -1.51
C ASN A 109 3.34 25.16 -1.23
N GLY A 110 2.35 25.02 -0.34
CA GLY A 110 1.81 23.73 0.11
C GLY A 110 1.77 23.57 1.63
N VAL A 111 0.93 22.65 2.09
CA VAL A 111 0.82 22.26 3.52
C VAL A 111 0.82 20.74 3.62
N ILE A 112 1.75 20.17 4.39
CA ILE A 112 1.91 18.74 4.60
C ILE A 112 1.86 18.44 6.09
N ILE A 113 0.86 17.68 6.53
CA ILE A 113 0.83 17.09 7.87
C ILE A 113 1.41 15.67 7.73
N THR A 114 2.57 15.41 8.31
CA THR A 114 3.25 14.11 8.16
C THR A 114 2.67 13.07 9.12
N LYS A 115 3.09 11.79 9.01
CA LYS A 115 2.56 10.71 9.84
C LYS A 115 2.85 10.82 11.34
N THR A 116 3.75 11.72 11.77
CA THR A 116 3.92 12.07 13.19
C THR A 116 3.17 13.35 13.58
N GLY A 117 2.80 14.17 12.60
CA GLY A 117 2.09 15.43 12.80
C GLY A 117 0.75 15.23 13.52
N THR A 118 0.52 16.06 14.53
CA THR A 118 -0.73 16.04 15.30
C THR A 118 -1.27 17.46 15.44
N ILE A 119 -2.55 17.65 15.08
CA ILE A 119 -3.25 18.94 15.18
C ILE A 119 -4.44 18.77 16.13
N ASN A 120 -4.51 19.61 17.16
CA ASN A 120 -5.67 19.72 18.06
C ASN A 120 -6.25 21.13 17.90
N ALA A 121 -7.52 21.29 17.55
CA ALA A 121 -8.17 22.59 17.38
C ALA A 121 -9.68 22.51 17.70
N ASN A 122 -10.36 23.66 17.72
CA ASN A 122 -11.81 23.68 17.47
C ASN A 122 -12.07 23.62 15.95
N ARG A 123 -11.40 24.46 15.17
CA ARG A 123 -11.42 24.42 13.70
C ARG A 123 -9.99 24.46 13.16
N PHE A 124 -9.68 23.63 12.18
CA PHE A 124 -8.43 23.73 11.42
C PHE A 124 -8.72 24.00 9.94
N VAL A 125 -8.03 25.00 9.37
CA VAL A 125 -8.09 25.31 7.94
C VAL A 125 -6.69 25.37 7.38
N ALA A 126 -6.42 24.63 6.30
CA ALA A 126 -5.18 24.72 5.53
C ALA A 126 -5.50 25.19 4.10
N SER A 127 -4.78 26.21 3.62
CA SER A 127 -4.97 26.73 2.27
C SER A 127 -3.66 27.02 1.54
N THR A 128 -3.66 26.79 0.23
CA THR A 128 -2.60 27.20 -0.70
C THR A 128 -3.09 28.25 -1.70
N SER A 129 -4.30 28.79 -1.53
CA SER A 129 -4.76 30.01 -2.22
C SER A 129 -4.18 31.24 -1.52
N SER A 130 -3.69 32.20 -2.29
CA SER A 130 -3.43 33.56 -1.79
C SER A 130 -4.71 34.22 -1.25
N ILE A 131 -4.53 35.24 -0.43
CA ILE A 131 -5.57 36.02 0.27
C ILE A 131 -5.31 37.52 0.09
N SER A 132 -6.30 38.31 -0.33
CA SER A 132 -6.10 39.76 -0.48
C SER A 132 -6.04 40.48 0.88
N SER A 133 -5.23 41.54 1.00
CA SER A 133 -5.08 42.31 2.26
C SER A 133 -6.42 42.86 2.78
N ASP A 134 -7.29 43.31 1.88
CA ASP A 134 -8.69 43.69 2.15
C ASP A 134 -9.46 42.61 2.93
N GLU A 135 -9.19 41.34 2.64
CA GLU A 135 -9.87 40.21 3.24
C GLU A 135 -9.19 39.72 4.52
N ILE A 136 -7.87 39.80 4.61
CA ILE A 136 -7.15 39.69 5.89
C ILE A 136 -7.70 40.75 6.88
N GLN A 137 -7.94 41.97 6.40
CA GLN A 137 -8.50 43.05 7.21
C GLN A 137 -9.97 42.81 7.61
N LYS A 138 -10.78 42.14 6.78
CA LYS A 138 -12.15 41.69 7.15
C LYS A 138 -12.12 40.65 8.27
N PHE A 139 -11.19 39.71 8.21
CA PHE A 139 -10.96 38.70 9.25
C PHE A 139 -10.53 39.33 10.58
N ALA A 140 -9.52 40.20 10.57
CA ALA A 140 -9.05 40.91 11.77
C ALA A 140 -10.20 41.68 12.46
N ASN A 141 -11.02 42.38 11.68
CA ASN A 141 -12.19 43.12 12.15
C ASN A 141 -13.37 42.25 12.63
N GLY A 142 -13.28 40.91 12.56
CA GLY A 142 -14.38 40.02 12.96
C GLY A 142 -15.62 40.12 12.09
N LYS A 143 -15.50 40.65 10.86
CA LYS A 143 -16.62 40.76 9.91
C LYS A 143 -16.89 39.45 9.17
N THR A 144 -16.04 38.45 9.34
CA THR A 144 -16.11 37.11 8.74
C THR A 144 -15.92 36.05 9.83
N ASN A 145 -16.99 35.69 10.54
CA ASN A 145 -16.99 34.63 11.56
C ASN A 145 -16.71 33.22 10.98
N THR A 146 -16.78 33.10 9.66
CA THR A 146 -16.29 31.95 8.89
C THR A 146 -15.36 32.49 7.81
N ILE A 147 -14.28 31.76 7.48
CA ILE A 147 -13.65 31.91 6.15
C ILE A 147 -14.54 31.16 5.15
N GLN A 148 -15.71 31.72 4.86
CA GLN A 148 -16.41 31.51 3.59
C GLN A 148 -15.87 32.51 2.58
N SER A 149 -14.59 32.33 2.27
CA SER A 149 -13.77 33.13 1.39
C SER A 149 -13.46 34.56 1.85
N PRO A 150 -12.18 34.96 1.80
CA PRO A 150 -11.05 34.27 1.16
C PRO A 150 -11.23 33.95 -0.33
N ILE A 151 -11.44 34.91 -1.24
CA ILE A 151 -11.77 34.63 -2.66
C ILE A 151 -10.80 33.58 -3.25
N ILE A 152 -11.31 32.37 -3.53
CA ILE A 152 -10.45 31.22 -3.80
C ILE A 152 -9.99 31.24 -5.26
N LYS A 153 -8.69 31.48 -5.44
CA LYS A 153 -7.98 31.18 -6.69
C LYS A 153 -7.46 29.75 -6.61
N LEU A 154 -8.24 28.81 -7.15
CA LEU A 154 -7.72 27.48 -7.48
C LEU A 154 -6.92 27.57 -8.78
N ASP A 155 -5.61 27.84 -8.66
CA ASP A 155 -4.69 27.67 -9.77
C ASP A 155 -4.02 26.29 -9.72
N LYS A 156 -3.57 25.80 -10.88
CA LYS A 156 -2.72 24.62 -11.04
C LYS A 156 -1.27 24.88 -10.61
N ASN A 157 -0.89 26.16 -10.48
CA ASN A 157 0.41 26.61 -10.02
C ASN A 157 0.54 26.57 -8.48
N ASN A 158 -0.58 26.61 -7.75
CA ASN A 158 -0.59 26.56 -6.28
C ASN A 158 -0.08 25.21 -5.75
N GLY A 159 0.39 25.22 -4.49
CA GLY A 159 0.82 24.01 -3.79
C GLY A 159 -0.31 23.06 -3.41
N ASN A 160 0.10 21.88 -2.95
CA ASN A 160 -0.79 20.78 -2.53
C ASN A 160 -1.07 20.83 -1.02
N VAL A 161 -2.22 20.29 -0.60
CA VAL A 161 -2.55 20.04 0.82
C VAL A 161 -2.61 18.53 1.06
N VAL A 162 -1.69 18.01 1.86
CA VAL A 162 -1.55 16.57 2.13
C VAL A 162 -1.71 16.32 3.63
N ASN A 163 -2.67 15.46 4.01
CA ASN A 163 -2.74 14.92 5.38
C ASN A 163 -2.35 13.44 5.39
N MET A 164 -1.29 13.14 6.13
CA MET A 164 -0.94 11.80 6.61
C MET A 164 -0.93 11.71 8.13
N GLY A 165 -1.22 12.80 8.85
CA GLY A 165 -1.17 12.88 10.30
C GLY A 165 -2.54 12.84 10.99
N ASN A 166 -2.53 13.13 12.29
CA ASN A 166 -3.72 13.15 13.14
C ASN A 166 -4.29 14.57 13.24
N ILE A 167 -5.61 14.71 13.10
CA ILE A 167 -6.30 16.00 13.26
C ILE A 167 -7.54 15.80 14.14
N ASN A 168 -7.57 16.47 15.30
CA ASN A 168 -8.68 16.49 16.24
C ASN A 168 -9.31 17.89 16.22
N ALA A 169 -10.42 18.07 15.49
CA ALA A 169 -11.11 19.37 15.36
C ALA A 169 -12.59 19.19 14.98
N GLU A 170 -13.49 20.03 15.51
CA GLU A 170 -14.93 20.02 15.19
C GLU A 170 -15.19 20.20 13.67
N GLU A 171 -14.39 21.04 13.02
CA GLU A 171 -14.42 21.31 11.57
C GLU A 171 -13.00 21.35 10.98
N VAL A 172 -12.81 20.70 9.82
CA VAL A 172 -11.57 20.72 9.02
C VAL A 172 -11.88 21.20 7.60
N VAL A 173 -11.14 22.19 7.10
CA VAL A 173 -11.29 22.71 5.73
C VAL A 173 -9.95 22.76 5.00
N PHE A 174 -9.82 22.06 3.88
CA PHE A 174 -8.64 22.09 3.01
C PHE A 174 -8.96 22.73 1.66
N ILE A 175 -8.07 23.62 1.21
CA ILE A 175 -8.18 24.37 -0.05
C ILE A 175 -6.83 24.34 -0.76
N GLY A 176 -6.72 23.79 -1.96
CA GLY A 176 -5.46 23.83 -2.71
C GLY A 176 -5.53 23.23 -4.10
N ASN A 177 -4.39 23.17 -4.79
CA ASN A 177 -4.32 22.61 -6.15
C ASN A 177 -4.72 21.13 -6.13
N LYS A 178 -3.94 20.30 -5.42
CA LYS A 178 -4.30 18.93 -5.11
C LYS A 178 -4.53 18.78 -3.61
N ILE A 179 -5.53 17.98 -3.25
CA ILE A 179 -5.79 17.55 -1.87
C ILE A 179 -5.64 16.04 -1.80
N LEU A 180 -4.81 15.57 -0.87
CA LEU A 180 -4.59 14.15 -0.61
C LEU A 180 -4.82 13.83 0.88
N LEU A 181 -5.76 12.94 1.15
CA LEU A 181 -5.95 12.34 2.47
C LEU A 181 -5.47 10.88 2.41
N ASN A 182 -4.43 10.50 3.15
CA ASN A 182 -3.92 9.12 3.13
C ASN A 182 -3.14 8.76 4.40
N SER A 183 -3.46 7.63 5.05
CA SER A 183 -2.77 7.22 6.29
C SER A 183 -1.39 6.59 6.07
N ASN A 184 -0.98 6.35 4.82
CA ASN A 184 0.37 5.99 4.38
C ASN A 184 1.01 4.84 5.19
N ILE A 185 0.25 3.75 5.33
CA ILE A 185 0.64 2.54 6.06
C ILE A 185 1.71 1.80 5.24
N LYS A 186 2.97 1.81 5.70
CA LYS A 186 4.09 1.12 5.01
C LYS A 186 4.57 -0.14 5.75
N ASN A 187 4.23 -0.33 7.03
CA ASN A 187 4.52 -1.55 7.81
C ASN A 187 3.51 -1.83 8.94
N SER A 188 3.54 -3.01 9.56
CA SER A 188 2.54 -3.40 10.56
C SER A 188 2.52 -2.58 11.85
N ASN A 189 3.62 -1.89 12.19
CA ASN A 189 3.73 -1.03 13.37
C ASN A 189 3.32 0.44 13.11
N ASP A 190 3.00 0.81 11.87
CA ASP A 190 2.47 2.15 11.60
C ASP A 190 1.08 2.30 12.26
N LEU A 191 0.95 3.30 13.13
CA LEU A 191 -0.33 3.66 13.73
C LEU A 191 -1.22 4.31 12.67
N LEU A 192 -2.46 3.83 12.52
CA LEU A 192 -3.44 4.41 11.61
C LEU A 192 -3.76 5.86 12.04
N THR A 193 -3.22 6.82 11.31
CA THR A 193 -3.46 8.25 11.52
C THR A 193 -4.85 8.66 11.03
N LYS A 194 -5.50 9.59 11.73
CA LYS A 194 -6.91 9.96 11.46
C LYS A 194 -7.26 11.44 11.64
N ILE A 195 -8.18 11.89 10.79
CA ILE A 195 -9.01 13.07 11.00
C ILE A 195 -10.23 12.69 11.84
N ASN A 196 -10.20 13.10 13.11
CA ASN A 196 -11.30 13.06 14.06
C ASN A 196 -12.06 14.39 14.00
N SER A 197 -13.04 14.49 13.08
CA SER A 197 -13.83 15.70 12.87
C SER A 197 -15.29 15.41 12.54
N LYS A 198 -16.20 16.33 12.87
CA LYS A 198 -17.63 16.22 12.49
C LYS A 198 -17.88 16.70 11.07
N ASN A 199 -17.17 17.73 10.63
CA ASN A 199 -17.35 18.33 9.30
C ASN A 199 -15.99 18.46 8.60
N ILE A 200 -15.79 17.70 7.52
CA ILE A 200 -14.63 17.82 6.64
C ILE A 200 -15.08 18.49 5.35
N LYS A 201 -14.31 19.47 4.84
CA LYS A 201 -14.58 20.14 3.56
C LYS A 201 -13.30 20.27 2.72
N LEU A 202 -13.33 19.74 1.50
CA LEU A 202 -12.17 19.68 0.60
C LEU A 202 -12.49 20.41 -0.73
N ILE A 203 -11.65 21.35 -1.14
CA ILE A 203 -11.86 22.23 -2.30
C ILE A 203 -10.57 22.32 -3.13
N GLY A 204 -10.58 21.84 -4.38
CA GLY A 204 -9.34 21.79 -5.18
C GLY A 204 -9.54 21.43 -6.65
N ASN A 205 -8.46 21.47 -7.44
CA ASN A 205 -8.45 20.99 -8.82
C ASN A 205 -8.54 19.46 -8.84
N GLU A 206 -7.67 18.81 -8.06
CA GLU A 206 -7.64 17.37 -7.86
C GLU A 206 -7.88 17.02 -6.39
N ILE A 207 -8.73 16.05 -6.08
CA ILE A 207 -8.99 15.60 -4.70
C ILE A 207 -9.02 14.08 -4.65
N ASP A 208 -8.05 13.46 -3.96
CA ASP A 208 -7.95 12.01 -3.79
C ASP A 208 -8.01 11.63 -2.29
N ILE A 209 -8.92 10.71 -1.93
CA ILE A 209 -9.32 10.43 -0.54
C ILE A 209 -9.25 8.93 -0.23
N ASP A 210 -8.30 8.52 0.61
CA ASP A 210 -8.34 7.24 1.32
C ASP A 210 -9.20 7.40 2.59
N THR A 211 -10.32 6.68 2.66
CA THR A 211 -11.25 6.83 3.78
C THR A 211 -10.70 6.33 5.12
N SER A 212 -9.64 5.52 5.13
CA SER A 212 -9.01 5.04 6.37
C SER A 212 -8.36 6.17 7.18
N ASN A 213 -8.02 7.29 6.52
CA ASN A 213 -7.54 8.51 7.13
C ASN A 213 -8.64 9.35 7.83
N ILE A 214 -9.90 8.91 7.79
CA ILE A 214 -11.04 9.61 8.38
C ILE A 214 -11.68 8.75 9.49
N ASN A 215 -12.07 9.37 10.60
CA ASN A 215 -12.86 8.70 11.63
C ASN A 215 -14.36 8.79 11.33
N ALA A 216 -14.92 7.75 10.71
CA ALA A 216 -16.33 7.64 10.41
C ALA A 216 -17.26 7.82 11.64
N ASN A 217 -16.82 7.48 12.86
CA ASN A 217 -17.64 7.69 14.08
C ASN A 217 -17.73 9.16 14.50
N SER A 218 -16.68 9.95 14.25
CA SER A 218 -16.71 11.39 14.47
C SER A 218 -17.45 12.11 13.34
N LEU A 219 -17.29 11.62 12.11
CA LEU A 219 -17.80 12.27 10.91
C LEU A 219 -19.33 12.31 10.89
N SER A 220 -19.86 13.53 10.79
CA SER A 220 -21.25 13.79 10.40
C SER A 220 -21.38 14.08 8.91
N LYS A 221 -20.35 14.67 8.27
CA LYS A 221 -20.44 15.17 6.90
C LYS A 221 -19.05 15.40 6.25
N LEU A 222 -18.86 14.90 5.03
CA LEU A 222 -17.70 15.17 4.17
C LEU A 222 -18.17 15.91 2.90
N GLU A 223 -17.88 17.21 2.76
CA GLU A 223 -18.16 17.97 1.53
C GLU A 223 -16.94 18.03 0.61
N VAL A 224 -17.13 17.73 -0.68
CA VAL A 224 -16.04 17.69 -1.67
C VAL A 224 -16.40 18.54 -2.89
N SER A 225 -15.47 19.41 -3.29
CA SER A 225 -15.58 20.34 -4.43
C SER A 225 -14.34 20.20 -5.32
N ALA A 226 -14.30 19.12 -6.13
CA ALA A 226 -13.22 18.82 -7.07
C ALA A 226 -13.53 19.42 -8.45
N LYS A 227 -12.68 20.33 -8.92
CA LYS A 227 -12.89 21.11 -10.17
C LYS A 227 -12.53 20.34 -11.44
N GLU A 228 -11.51 19.48 -11.39
CA GLU A 228 -10.95 18.83 -12.60
C GLU A 228 -11.05 17.31 -12.55
N ARG A 229 -10.62 16.66 -11.46
CA ARG A 229 -10.79 15.21 -11.23
C ARG A 229 -10.72 14.85 -9.74
N GLY A 230 -10.98 13.58 -9.40
CA GLY A 230 -10.65 13.05 -8.09
C GLY A 230 -11.07 11.61 -7.87
N SER A 231 -10.85 11.12 -6.66
CA SER A 231 -11.30 9.81 -6.21
C SER A 231 -11.60 9.77 -4.71
N ILE A 232 -12.48 8.85 -4.32
CA ILE A 232 -12.61 8.35 -2.95
C ILE A 232 -12.52 6.83 -2.99
N TYR A 233 -11.68 6.24 -2.14
CA TYR A 233 -11.33 4.82 -2.16
C TYR A 233 -11.00 4.30 -0.76
N LEU A 234 -11.00 2.97 -0.63
CA LEU A 234 -10.56 2.28 0.58
C LEU A 234 -9.85 0.97 0.22
N ASN A 235 -8.55 0.89 0.48
CA ASN A 235 -7.78 -0.32 0.22
C ASN A 235 -7.86 -1.28 1.42
N ALA A 236 -7.73 -2.58 1.16
CA ALA A 236 -7.82 -3.62 2.19
C ALA A 236 -6.84 -3.42 3.34
N SER A 237 -5.66 -2.83 3.06
CA SER A 237 -4.70 -2.42 4.09
C SER A 237 -5.30 -1.42 5.09
N GLY A 238 -5.99 -0.37 4.62
CA GLY A 238 -6.67 0.59 5.51
C GLY A 238 -7.87 -0.02 6.23
N TYR A 239 -8.70 -0.77 5.51
CA TYR A 239 -9.89 -1.45 6.04
C TYR A 239 -9.52 -2.47 7.15
N TYR A 240 -8.38 -3.16 7.07
CA TYR A 240 -7.88 -4.07 8.12
C TYR A 240 -7.54 -3.36 9.44
N TYR A 241 -7.14 -2.08 9.42
CA TYR A 241 -6.90 -1.34 10.64
C TYR A 241 -8.16 -0.68 11.20
N ASP A 242 -9.14 -0.35 10.35
CA ASP A 242 -10.44 0.15 10.79
C ASP A 242 -11.59 -0.12 9.78
N PRO A 243 -12.34 -1.23 9.91
CA PRO A 243 -13.42 -1.56 8.97
C PRO A 243 -14.50 -0.48 8.87
N ASN A 244 -14.74 0.24 9.96
CA ASN A 244 -15.69 1.34 10.04
C ASN A 244 -15.34 2.54 9.11
N SER A 245 -14.12 2.63 8.57
CA SER A 245 -13.77 3.61 7.53
C SER A 245 -14.57 3.45 6.23
N PHE A 246 -15.21 2.30 6.00
CA PHE A 246 -16.16 2.12 4.89
C PHE A 246 -17.37 3.06 5.02
N ALA A 247 -17.87 3.30 6.24
CA ALA A 247 -19.00 4.21 6.53
C ALA A 247 -18.68 5.72 6.36
N VAL A 248 -17.60 6.06 5.64
CA VAL A 248 -17.31 7.40 5.13
C VAL A 248 -17.99 7.62 3.77
N PHE A 249 -18.19 6.58 2.95
CA PHE A 249 -18.85 6.71 1.64
C PHE A 249 -20.29 7.26 1.79
N ASP A 250 -21.07 6.74 2.74
CA ASP A 250 -22.41 7.24 3.12
C ASP A 250 -22.46 8.74 3.50
N LYS A 251 -21.31 9.32 3.84
CA LYS A 251 -21.17 10.67 4.41
C LYS A 251 -20.59 11.67 3.41
N LEU A 252 -20.25 11.20 2.21
CA LEU A 252 -19.80 12.04 1.11
C LEU A 252 -20.95 12.88 0.55
N LYS A 253 -20.69 14.17 0.37
CA LYS A 253 -21.53 15.09 -0.39
C LYS A 253 -20.68 15.85 -1.41
N GLN A 254 -20.81 15.46 -2.67
CA GLN A 254 -20.33 16.26 -3.80
C GLN A 254 -21.14 17.56 -3.85
N ALA A 255 -20.45 18.71 -3.95
CA ALA A 255 -21.10 20.02 -3.94
C ALA A 255 -20.23 21.09 -4.61
N ASP A 256 -20.87 22.02 -5.32
CA ASP A 256 -20.25 23.27 -5.75
C ASP A 256 -19.85 24.12 -4.52
N PHE A 257 -18.79 24.91 -4.66
CA PHE A 257 -18.41 25.93 -3.68
C PHE A 257 -18.10 27.25 -4.37
N GLN A 258 -19.02 28.21 -4.22
CA GLN A 258 -18.94 29.56 -4.79
C GLN A 258 -18.83 29.53 -6.32
N ASN A 259 -17.70 29.95 -6.90
CA ASN A 259 -17.41 29.89 -8.33
C ASN A 259 -16.81 28.54 -8.79
N ILE A 260 -16.48 27.65 -7.85
CA ILE A 260 -15.86 26.35 -8.11
C ILE A 260 -16.96 25.30 -8.24
N LYS A 261 -17.15 24.76 -9.44
CA LYS A 261 -18.10 23.67 -9.70
C LYS A 261 -17.46 22.30 -9.46
N HIS A 262 -18.23 21.36 -8.93
CA HIS A 262 -17.80 19.97 -8.79
C HIS A 262 -17.94 19.22 -10.13
N ASN A 263 -16.89 18.54 -10.59
CA ASN A 263 -16.91 17.76 -11.83
C ASN A 263 -17.31 16.31 -11.58
N ASN A 264 -18.63 16.04 -11.51
CA ASN A 264 -19.17 14.71 -11.24
C ASN A 264 -18.78 13.64 -12.29
N ASN A 265 -18.28 14.06 -13.47
CA ASN A 265 -17.89 13.15 -14.56
C ASN A 265 -16.46 12.61 -14.42
N SER A 266 -15.66 13.15 -13.49
CA SER A 266 -14.25 12.78 -13.28
C SER A 266 -13.88 12.59 -11.81
N PHE A 267 -14.87 12.65 -10.91
CA PHE A 267 -14.72 12.28 -9.50
C PHE A 267 -15.23 10.84 -9.29
N ASN A 268 -14.31 9.89 -9.12
CA ASN A 268 -14.66 8.47 -9.02
C ASN A 268 -14.98 8.06 -7.57
N ILE A 269 -16.07 7.30 -7.39
CA ILE A 269 -16.42 6.69 -6.11
C ILE A 269 -16.13 5.19 -6.20
N TYR A 270 -15.11 4.72 -5.47
CA TYR A 270 -14.77 3.31 -5.37
C TYR A 270 -15.34 2.75 -4.05
N ASP A 271 -16.67 2.62 -4.01
CA ASP A 271 -17.47 2.13 -2.87
C ASP A 271 -17.38 0.60 -2.72
N PHE A 272 -16.14 0.12 -2.55
CA PHE A 272 -15.77 -1.28 -2.35
C PHE A 272 -14.37 -1.32 -1.71
N VAL A 273 -13.99 -2.46 -1.13
CA VAL A 273 -12.63 -2.62 -0.60
C VAL A 273 -11.68 -3.03 -1.74
N GLY A 274 -10.79 -2.12 -2.11
CA GLY A 274 -9.80 -2.32 -3.18
C GLY A 274 -8.61 -3.18 -2.75
N ILE A 275 -8.13 -4.04 -3.64
CA ILE A 275 -6.98 -4.94 -3.42
C ILE A 275 -6.02 -4.77 -4.60
N SER A 276 -4.86 -4.16 -4.38
CA SER A 276 -3.89 -3.81 -5.44
C SER A 276 -2.54 -4.54 -5.36
N SER A 277 -2.31 -5.34 -4.32
CA SER A 277 -0.99 -5.88 -3.97
C SER A 277 -1.09 -7.15 -3.12
N ASP A 278 0.03 -7.88 -2.97
CA ASP A 278 0.12 -8.99 -2.01
C ASP A 278 0.04 -8.51 -0.55
N VAL A 279 0.38 -7.24 -0.28
CA VAL A 279 0.18 -6.59 1.03
C VAL A 279 -1.30 -6.34 1.31
N ASP A 280 -2.07 -5.86 0.32
CA ASP A 280 -3.53 -5.72 0.46
C ASP A 280 -4.21 -7.08 0.61
N TRP A 281 -3.77 -8.11 -0.12
CA TRP A 281 -4.31 -9.46 0.05
C TRP A 281 -3.99 -10.02 1.44
N TRP A 282 -2.78 -9.77 1.97
CA TRP A 282 -2.40 -10.16 3.34
C TRP A 282 -3.33 -9.54 4.37
N HIS A 283 -3.64 -8.26 4.23
CA HIS A 283 -4.60 -7.56 5.09
C HIS A 283 -6.05 -8.04 4.90
N PHE A 284 -6.47 -8.33 3.66
CA PHE A 284 -7.79 -8.88 3.35
C PHE A 284 -8.00 -10.25 4.00
N ALA A 285 -7.11 -11.21 3.69
CA ALA A 285 -7.20 -12.57 4.21
C ALA A 285 -7.06 -12.61 5.73
N LYS A 286 -6.09 -11.87 6.30
CA LYS A 286 -5.91 -11.80 7.76
C LYS A 286 -7.10 -11.16 8.45
N GLY A 287 -7.62 -10.04 7.93
CA GLY A 287 -8.81 -9.37 8.47
C GLY A 287 -10.03 -10.28 8.48
N TRP A 288 -10.27 -10.98 7.36
CA TRP A 288 -11.36 -11.96 7.24
C TRP A 288 -11.19 -13.12 8.22
N ASN A 289 -10.00 -13.73 8.24
CA ASN A 289 -9.72 -14.93 9.02
C ASN A 289 -9.65 -14.66 10.53
N GLU A 290 -9.36 -13.43 10.97
CA GLU A 290 -9.37 -13.01 12.38
C GLU A 290 -10.68 -12.32 12.82
N ASN A 291 -11.62 -12.04 11.89
CA ASN A 291 -12.74 -11.09 12.04
C ASN A 291 -12.36 -9.78 12.77
N LYS A 292 -11.16 -9.26 12.47
CA LYS A 292 -10.57 -8.15 13.25
C LYS A 292 -11.46 -6.90 13.15
N LYS A 293 -11.99 -6.45 14.29
CA LYS A 293 -12.96 -5.32 14.38
C LYS A 293 -14.21 -5.50 13.49
N ASP A 294 -14.73 -6.73 13.39
CA ASP A 294 -15.92 -7.08 12.61
C ASP A 294 -15.79 -6.88 11.08
N PHE A 295 -14.58 -7.14 10.58
CA PHE A 295 -14.15 -7.06 9.18
C PHE A 295 -15.12 -7.70 8.17
N ARG A 296 -15.84 -8.76 8.56
CA ARG A 296 -16.75 -9.52 7.68
C ARG A 296 -18.10 -8.82 7.40
N ASN A 297 -18.45 -7.78 8.17
CA ASN A 297 -19.81 -7.23 8.19
C ASN A 297 -19.97 -5.83 7.59
N THR A 298 -18.93 -4.99 7.53
CA THR A 298 -19.09 -3.60 7.08
C THR A 298 -19.12 -3.45 5.55
N ALA A 299 -18.13 -4.02 4.85
CA ALA A 299 -18.06 -3.99 3.39
C ALA A 299 -18.87 -5.15 2.76
N THR A 300 -19.54 -4.88 1.64
CA THR A 300 -20.31 -5.88 0.87
C THR A 300 -19.55 -6.42 -0.34
N GLU A 301 -18.65 -5.62 -0.92
CA GLU A 301 -17.89 -5.93 -2.12
C GLU A 301 -16.39 -5.67 -1.95
N TYR A 302 -15.59 -6.60 -2.47
CA TYR A 302 -14.13 -6.55 -2.53
C TYR A 302 -13.72 -6.67 -4.00
N ARG A 303 -12.77 -5.84 -4.46
CA ARG A 303 -12.35 -5.87 -5.87
C ARG A 303 -10.85 -5.86 -6.05
N LEU A 304 -10.37 -6.62 -7.03
CA LEU A 304 -9.01 -6.42 -7.54
C LEU A 304 -8.93 -5.12 -8.33
N THR A 305 -7.86 -4.37 -8.12
CA THR A 305 -7.62 -3.10 -8.79
C THR A 305 -6.29 -3.06 -9.54
N ASN A 306 -5.56 -4.19 -9.54
CA ASN A 306 -4.34 -4.46 -10.29
C ASN A 306 -4.14 -6.00 -10.40
N ASP A 307 -3.29 -6.47 -11.29
CA ASP A 307 -2.79 -7.86 -11.25
C ASP A 307 -1.93 -8.07 -9.99
N ILE A 308 -2.12 -9.19 -9.28
CA ILE A 308 -1.39 -9.49 -8.02
C ILE A 308 -0.46 -10.68 -8.22
N ASP A 309 0.81 -10.49 -7.84
CA ASP A 309 1.86 -11.51 -7.89
C ASP A 309 2.21 -11.99 -6.47
N PHE A 310 1.92 -13.27 -6.19
CA PHE A 310 2.22 -13.91 -4.90
C PHE A 310 3.65 -14.48 -4.80
N LYS A 311 4.47 -14.31 -5.84
CA LYS A 311 5.94 -14.54 -5.82
C LYS A 311 6.35 -15.98 -5.47
N GLY A 312 5.48 -16.96 -5.70
CA GLY A 312 5.73 -18.39 -5.44
C GLY A 312 5.85 -18.76 -3.96
N LYS A 313 5.52 -17.86 -3.03
CA LYS A 313 5.55 -18.16 -1.59
C LYS A 313 4.35 -19.04 -1.21
N ASN A 314 4.50 -19.85 -0.17
CA ASN A 314 3.39 -20.65 0.36
C ASN A 314 2.25 -19.74 0.88
N TYR A 315 1.14 -19.78 0.17
CA TYR A 315 -0.12 -19.07 0.41
C TYR A 315 -0.73 -19.41 1.77
N ALA A 316 -0.57 -20.65 2.25
CA ALA A 316 -1.12 -21.09 3.53
C ALA A 316 -0.36 -20.52 4.76
N ASN A 317 0.86 -20.00 4.56
CA ASN A 317 1.65 -19.32 5.59
C ASN A 317 2.55 -18.24 4.95
N TYR A 318 1.91 -17.22 4.38
CA TYR A 318 2.53 -16.20 3.54
C TYR A 318 3.17 -15.10 4.37
N CYS A 319 4.49 -14.99 4.31
CA CYS A 319 5.26 -14.01 5.07
C CYS A 319 5.64 -12.76 4.24
N ILE A 320 5.40 -11.58 4.79
CA ILE A 320 5.84 -10.29 4.25
C ILE A 320 6.74 -9.59 5.30
N GLU A 321 7.86 -9.04 4.85
CA GLU A 321 8.77 -8.26 5.71
C GLU A 321 8.04 -7.04 6.30
N GLY A 322 8.26 -6.75 7.58
CA GLY A 322 7.54 -5.69 8.29
C GLY A 322 6.07 -5.98 8.64
N TYR A 323 5.49 -7.12 8.21
CA TYR A 323 4.12 -7.54 8.56
C TYR A 323 4.03 -8.91 9.23
N GLY A 324 5.00 -9.80 8.97
CA GLY A 324 4.98 -11.19 9.44
C GLY A 324 4.16 -12.09 8.53
N CYS A 325 3.69 -13.23 9.06
CA CYS A 325 3.04 -14.27 8.29
C CYS A 325 1.51 -14.34 8.54
N THR A 326 0.75 -14.79 7.55
CA THR A 326 -0.68 -15.12 7.69
C THR A 326 -1.10 -16.22 6.72
N ASN A 327 -2.27 -16.82 6.94
CA ASN A 327 -2.89 -17.72 5.97
C ASN A 327 -3.72 -16.89 4.97
N MET A 328 -3.34 -16.91 3.69
CA MET A 328 -3.97 -16.13 2.62
C MET A 328 -5.27 -16.75 2.09
N ILE A 329 -5.54 -18.02 2.44
CA ILE A 329 -6.78 -18.72 2.08
C ILE A 329 -7.94 -18.04 2.79
N VAL A 330 -8.82 -17.37 2.04
CA VAL A 330 -9.90 -16.57 2.64
C VAL A 330 -11.05 -17.48 3.06
N GLY A 331 -11.34 -17.54 4.36
CA GLY A 331 -12.44 -18.34 4.91
C GLY A 331 -12.13 -19.84 5.04
N TYR A 332 -10.94 -20.18 5.56
CA TYR A 332 -10.44 -21.56 5.67
C TYR A 332 -10.88 -22.33 6.92
N LYS A 333 -11.39 -21.65 7.95
CA LYS A 333 -11.74 -22.24 9.25
C LYS A 333 -13.11 -22.89 9.22
N ASP A 334 -13.32 -23.86 10.09
CA ASP A 334 -14.65 -24.42 10.34
C ASP A 334 -15.59 -23.42 11.02
N PRO A 335 -16.92 -23.46 10.71
CA PRO A 335 -17.91 -22.74 11.50
C PRO A 335 -17.96 -23.26 12.93
N ILE A 336 -18.11 -22.35 13.89
CA ILE A 336 -18.25 -22.68 15.31
C ILE A 336 -19.74 -22.78 15.64
N TYR A 337 -20.16 -23.86 16.29
CA TYR A 337 -21.55 -24.15 16.64
C TYR A 337 -21.78 -24.08 18.16
N ASN A 338 -23.02 -23.81 18.58
CA ASN A 338 -23.46 -24.00 19.97
C ASN A 338 -24.02 -25.42 20.20
N ASP A 339 -24.41 -25.70 21.45
CA ASP A 339 -24.99 -27.00 21.85
C ASP A 339 -26.30 -27.36 21.12
N ASN A 340 -26.99 -26.36 20.54
CA ASN A 340 -28.21 -26.53 19.72
C ASN A 340 -27.92 -26.78 18.23
N TRP A 341 -26.65 -26.83 17.82
CA TRP A 341 -26.19 -26.86 16.41
C TRP A 341 -26.51 -25.59 15.61
N GLU A 342 -26.65 -24.44 16.27
CA GLU A 342 -26.74 -23.12 15.65
C GLU A 342 -25.33 -22.54 15.47
N ILE A 343 -25.05 -21.87 14.34
CA ILE A 343 -23.73 -21.28 14.06
C ILE A 343 -23.54 -20.01 14.89
N ILE A 344 -22.47 -19.97 15.69
CA ILE A 344 -22.01 -18.81 16.46
C ILE A 344 -21.05 -17.94 15.62
N GLU A 345 -20.12 -18.59 14.91
CA GLU A 345 -19.19 -17.92 13.99
C GLU A 345 -19.14 -18.67 12.66
N ASP A 346 -19.51 -18.00 11.56
CA ASP A 346 -19.18 -18.45 10.20
C ASP A 346 -17.91 -17.73 9.72
N ASN A 347 -16.89 -18.49 9.32
CA ASN A 347 -15.66 -17.97 8.72
C ASN A 347 -15.71 -17.96 7.18
N SER A 348 -16.67 -18.64 6.57
CA SER A 348 -16.82 -18.66 5.11
C SER A 348 -16.94 -17.25 4.52
N PHE A 349 -16.58 -17.09 3.24
CA PHE A 349 -16.85 -15.86 2.51
C PHE A 349 -18.37 -15.77 2.28
N TYR A 350 -19.07 -15.16 3.24
CA TYR A 350 -20.53 -15.22 3.40
C TYR A 350 -21.25 -13.96 2.90
N ASN A 351 -22.15 -14.13 1.94
CA ASN A 351 -22.96 -13.08 1.32
C ASN A 351 -22.11 -11.82 0.98
N LYS A 352 -21.08 -12.01 0.15
CA LYS A 352 -20.21 -10.94 -0.38
C LYS A 352 -20.01 -11.07 -1.89
N ILE A 353 -19.55 -9.99 -2.50
CA ILE A 353 -19.09 -9.97 -3.89
C ILE A 353 -17.55 -9.89 -3.90
N PHE A 354 -16.92 -10.73 -4.72
CA PHE A 354 -15.52 -10.59 -5.11
C PHE A 354 -15.45 -10.42 -6.65
N ASP A 355 -15.06 -9.23 -7.10
CA ASP A 355 -14.88 -8.92 -8.53
C ASP A 355 -13.39 -8.80 -8.86
N GLY A 356 -12.90 -9.67 -9.74
CA GLY A 356 -11.53 -9.61 -10.23
C GLY A 356 -11.28 -8.45 -11.19
N GLN A 357 -12.32 -7.76 -11.68
CA GLN A 357 -12.27 -6.67 -12.68
C GLN A 357 -11.35 -6.97 -13.88
N ASN A 358 -11.30 -8.25 -14.28
CA ASN A 358 -10.43 -8.81 -15.32
C ASN A 358 -8.92 -8.79 -15.01
N PHE A 359 -8.53 -8.49 -13.77
CA PHE A 359 -7.16 -8.66 -13.26
C PHE A 359 -6.87 -10.12 -12.87
N ALA A 360 -5.57 -10.43 -12.79
CA ALA A 360 -5.06 -11.77 -12.58
C ALA A 360 -4.36 -11.95 -11.23
N LEU A 361 -4.68 -13.06 -10.55
CA LEU A 361 -3.94 -13.60 -9.40
C LEU A 361 -2.87 -14.56 -9.92
N LYS A 362 -1.59 -14.34 -9.58
CA LYS A 362 -0.43 -15.02 -10.21
C LYS A 362 0.54 -15.63 -9.21
N ASN A 363 1.28 -16.66 -9.63
CA ASN A 363 2.40 -17.28 -8.90
C ASN A 363 1.99 -17.82 -7.52
N ILE A 364 0.88 -18.56 -7.47
CA ILE A 364 0.27 -19.09 -6.24
C ILE A 364 0.84 -20.48 -5.95
N PHE A 365 1.55 -20.65 -4.83
CA PHE A 365 1.93 -21.97 -4.31
C PHE A 365 1.19 -22.23 -3.00
N ILE A 366 0.56 -23.40 -2.84
CA ILE A 366 -0.15 -23.75 -1.60
C ILE A 366 0.45 -25.04 -1.03
N ASP A 367 0.89 -25.02 0.23
CA ASP A 367 1.23 -26.22 0.98
C ASP A 367 0.67 -26.16 2.41
N THR A 368 -0.34 -26.99 2.73
CA THR A 368 -0.89 -27.09 4.09
C THR A 368 -0.26 -28.18 4.95
N ASN A 369 0.67 -28.97 4.40
CA ASN A 369 1.34 -30.05 5.13
C ASN A 369 2.40 -29.53 6.11
N VAL A 370 2.86 -28.29 5.92
CA VAL A 370 3.79 -27.58 6.81
C VAL A 370 3.10 -26.83 7.96
N LEU A 371 1.76 -26.90 8.07
CA LEU A 371 1.01 -26.30 9.18
C LEU A 371 0.91 -27.27 10.37
N SER A 372 0.85 -26.71 11.58
CA SER A 372 0.54 -27.47 12.81
C SER A 372 -0.85 -28.09 12.78
N ASP A 373 -1.81 -27.35 12.21
CA ASP A 373 -3.23 -27.67 12.24
C ASP A 373 -3.72 -27.99 10.81
N SER A 374 -4.44 -29.10 10.66
CA SER A 374 -5.03 -29.48 9.38
C SER A 374 -6.19 -28.54 9.06
N LEU A 375 -6.15 -27.91 7.88
CA LEU A 375 -7.25 -27.08 7.39
C LEU A 375 -8.34 -27.99 6.81
N ARG A 376 -9.61 -27.61 6.93
CA ARG A 376 -10.70 -28.38 6.30
C ARG A 376 -10.96 -27.98 4.85
N TYR A 377 -10.80 -26.70 4.52
CA TYR A 377 -11.10 -26.11 3.22
C TYR A 377 -9.86 -25.42 2.62
N VAL A 378 -9.49 -25.76 1.39
CA VAL A 378 -8.30 -25.23 0.69
C VAL A 378 -8.62 -24.81 -0.74
N GLY A 379 -8.12 -23.63 -1.10
CA GLY A 379 -8.14 -23.00 -2.41
C GLY A 379 -7.55 -21.60 -2.28
N ILE A 380 -7.91 -20.68 -3.18
CA ILE A 380 -7.72 -19.23 -2.97
C ILE A 380 -8.71 -18.77 -1.88
N PHE A 381 -9.94 -19.28 -1.95
CA PHE A 381 -10.93 -19.22 -0.89
C PHE A 381 -11.10 -20.61 -0.27
N GLY A 382 -11.35 -20.67 1.04
CA GLY A 382 -11.64 -21.92 1.73
C GLY A 382 -13.08 -22.33 1.49
N ASN A 383 -14.01 -21.66 2.17
CA ASN A 383 -15.45 -21.91 2.08
C ASN A 383 -16.18 -20.65 1.55
N ALA A 384 -17.08 -20.83 0.58
CA ALA A 384 -17.93 -19.80 0.01
C ALA A 384 -19.41 -20.14 0.24
N ASN A 385 -20.19 -19.15 0.71
CA ASN A 385 -21.56 -19.35 1.14
C ASN A 385 -22.43 -18.14 0.73
N GLY A 386 -23.37 -18.32 -0.20
CA GLY A 386 -24.22 -17.24 -0.74
C GLY A 386 -23.48 -16.10 -1.48
N SER A 387 -22.20 -16.28 -1.84
CA SER A 387 -21.34 -15.22 -2.38
C SER A 387 -21.19 -15.25 -3.90
N GLU A 388 -20.83 -14.12 -4.50
CA GLU A 388 -20.66 -13.94 -5.95
C GLU A 388 -19.19 -13.68 -6.30
N PHE A 389 -18.64 -14.49 -7.21
CA PHE A 389 -17.27 -14.39 -7.72
C PHE A 389 -17.30 -14.17 -9.22
N LYS A 390 -16.66 -13.10 -9.71
CA LYS A 390 -16.73 -12.73 -11.12
C LYS A 390 -15.46 -12.08 -11.68
N ASN A 391 -15.26 -12.23 -13.00
CA ASN A 391 -14.21 -11.55 -13.78
C ASN A 391 -12.77 -11.83 -13.30
N ILE A 392 -12.47 -13.09 -12.97
CA ILE A 392 -11.23 -13.48 -12.29
C ILE A 392 -10.33 -14.28 -13.24
N ILE A 393 -9.07 -13.88 -13.36
CA ILE A 393 -8.02 -14.72 -13.96
C ILE A 393 -7.16 -15.29 -12.84
N ILE A 394 -6.90 -16.59 -12.88
CA ILE A 394 -6.07 -17.30 -11.90
C ILE A 394 -4.99 -18.08 -12.64
N ASP A 395 -3.73 -17.71 -12.41
CA ASP A 395 -2.57 -18.30 -13.05
C ASP A 395 -1.59 -18.84 -12.00
N TYR A 396 -1.56 -20.16 -11.82
CA TYR A 396 -0.64 -20.79 -10.89
C TYR A 396 0.81 -20.76 -11.38
N ASN A 397 1.06 -20.47 -12.68
CA ASN A 397 2.39 -20.43 -13.30
C ASN A 397 3.26 -21.64 -12.91
N ASP A 398 2.71 -22.84 -13.14
CA ASP A 398 3.27 -24.16 -12.86
C ASP A 398 3.66 -24.43 -11.40
N ASN A 399 3.06 -23.68 -10.46
CA ASN A 399 3.09 -24.03 -9.03
C ASN A 399 2.04 -25.11 -8.69
N SER A 400 2.09 -25.59 -7.45
CA SER A 400 1.29 -26.73 -6.97
C SER A 400 0.42 -26.40 -5.75
N ILE A 401 -0.58 -27.25 -5.52
CA ILE A 401 -1.41 -27.30 -4.32
C ILE A 401 -1.13 -28.63 -3.62
N LEU A 402 -0.45 -28.59 -2.49
CA LEU A 402 -0.17 -29.72 -1.62
C LEU A 402 -1.04 -29.58 -0.37
N SER A 403 -1.91 -30.55 -0.07
CA SER A 403 -2.93 -30.35 0.96
C SER A 403 -3.28 -31.58 1.80
N ASN A 404 -3.41 -31.39 3.10
CA ASN A 404 -3.91 -32.39 4.05
C ASN A 404 -5.43 -32.29 4.31
N SER A 405 -6.19 -31.58 3.48
CA SER A 405 -7.56 -31.12 3.76
C SER A 405 -8.68 -32.04 3.26
N MET A 406 -9.88 -31.85 3.82
CA MET A 406 -11.09 -32.59 3.41
C MET A 406 -11.64 -32.09 2.06
N TYR A 407 -11.53 -30.78 1.79
CA TYR A 407 -12.04 -30.13 0.59
C TYR A 407 -10.95 -29.28 -0.06
N THR A 408 -10.50 -29.67 -1.26
CA THR A 408 -9.34 -29.04 -1.93
C THR A 408 -9.68 -28.66 -3.37
N GLY A 409 -9.50 -27.38 -3.74
CA GLY A 409 -9.78 -26.86 -5.08
C GLY A 409 -8.72 -25.88 -5.58
N GLY A 410 -8.58 -25.74 -6.90
CA GLY A 410 -7.74 -24.70 -7.51
C GLY A 410 -8.30 -23.28 -7.41
N PHE A 411 -9.57 -23.12 -7.03
CA PHE A 411 -10.13 -21.80 -6.67
C PHE A 411 -10.79 -21.79 -5.29
N VAL A 412 -11.71 -22.72 -4.99
CA VAL A 412 -12.43 -22.75 -3.71
C VAL A 412 -12.49 -24.17 -3.12
N GLY A 413 -12.23 -24.33 -1.82
CA GLY A 413 -12.39 -25.62 -1.15
C GLY A 413 -13.84 -26.14 -1.18
N HIS A 414 -14.78 -25.33 -0.69
CA HIS A 414 -16.21 -25.67 -0.60
C HIS A 414 -17.10 -24.50 -1.04
N ALA A 415 -18.13 -24.75 -1.84
CA ALA A 415 -19.07 -23.72 -2.31
C ALA A 415 -20.53 -24.11 -2.04
N SER A 416 -21.33 -23.19 -1.47
CA SER A 416 -22.70 -23.49 -1.00
C SER A 416 -23.62 -22.26 -0.98
N GLY A 417 -24.87 -22.45 -0.55
CA GLY A 417 -25.81 -21.36 -0.25
C GLY A 417 -26.31 -20.57 -1.46
N GLY A 418 -26.24 -21.15 -2.66
CA GLY A 418 -26.58 -20.46 -3.92
C GLY A 418 -25.45 -19.60 -4.51
N SER A 419 -24.22 -19.71 -3.99
CA SER A 419 -23.04 -18.97 -4.48
C SER A 419 -22.91 -19.02 -6.00
N LYS A 420 -22.41 -17.94 -6.61
CA LYS A 420 -22.28 -17.77 -8.07
C LYS A 420 -20.82 -17.62 -8.49
N PHE A 421 -20.50 -18.21 -9.62
CA PHE A 421 -19.18 -18.17 -10.25
C PHE A 421 -19.38 -17.83 -11.73
N GLU A 422 -18.98 -16.63 -12.16
CA GLU A 422 -19.14 -16.18 -13.56
C GLU A 422 -17.87 -15.58 -14.16
N ASN A 423 -17.54 -15.92 -15.40
CA ASN A 423 -16.45 -15.29 -16.15
C ASN A 423 -15.08 -15.49 -15.46
N ILE A 424 -14.65 -16.76 -15.33
CA ILE A 424 -13.43 -17.15 -14.60
C ILE A 424 -12.52 -18.04 -15.47
N GLU A 425 -11.22 -17.75 -15.44
CA GLU A 425 -10.16 -18.56 -16.05
C GLU A 425 -9.24 -19.10 -14.95
N LEU A 426 -8.94 -20.41 -14.99
CA LEU A 426 -7.99 -21.07 -14.10
C LEU A 426 -6.97 -21.87 -14.93
N LYS A 427 -5.67 -21.61 -14.72
CA LYS A 427 -4.62 -22.22 -15.54
C LYS A 427 -3.29 -22.49 -14.84
N ASN A 428 -2.49 -23.33 -15.50
CA ASN A 428 -1.08 -23.60 -15.23
C ASN A 428 -0.83 -24.15 -13.81
N ILE A 429 -1.58 -25.20 -13.42
CA ILE A 429 -1.38 -25.89 -12.13
C ILE A 429 -0.53 -27.12 -12.38
N SER A 430 0.70 -27.17 -11.87
CA SER A 430 1.58 -28.33 -12.06
C SER A 430 1.00 -29.57 -11.38
N LYS A 431 0.57 -29.46 -10.12
CA LYS A 431 -0.08 -30.56 -9.41
C LYS A 431 -1.02 -30.09 -8.30
N ILE A 432 -2.20 -30.70 -8.21
CA ILE A 432 -3.04 -30.75 -7.01
C ILE A 432 -2.81 -32.13 -6.38
N SER A 433 -2.27 -32.19 -5.17
CA SER A 433 -1.98 -33.43 -4.44
C SER A 433 -2.56 -33.34 -3.05
N THR A 434 -3.43 -34.26 -2.66
CA THR A 434 -4.08 -34.17 -1.35
C THR A 434 -4.33 -35.49 -0.63
N GLN A 435 -4.16 -35.49 0.69
CA GLN A 435 -4.25 -36.68 1.53
C GLN A 435 -5.00 -36.35 2.82
N ASN A 436 -6.14 -36.99 3.07
CA ASN A 436 -6.90 -36.78 4.31
C ASN A 436 -7.17 -38.11 5.03
N LYS A 437 -7.33 -38.04 6.36
CA LYS A 437 -7.69 -39.21 7.17
C LYS A 437 -9.12 -39.67 6.89
N ASN A 438 -10.06 -38.71 6.80
CA ASN A 438 -11.48 -38.92 6.59
C ASN A 438 -11.85 -38.82 5.10
N ASN A 439 -13.13 -38.59 4.80
CA ASN A 439 -13.58 -38.33 3.43
C ASN A 439 -12.76 -37.19 2.80
N LEU A 440 -12.42 -37.37 1.53
CA LEU A 440 -11.62 -36.44 0.74
C LEU A 440 -12.37 -36.06 -0.54
N TYR A 441 -12.44 -34.76 -0.84
CA TYR A 441 -12.99 -34.25 -2.08
C TYR A 441 -11.99 -33.27 -2.70
N ALA A 442 -11.51 -33.57 -3.92
CA ALA A 442 -10.55 -32.72 -4.62
C ALA A 442 -10.96 -32.48 -6.07
N GLY A 443 -10.77 -31.26 -6.57
CA GLY A 443 -11.03 -30.97 -7.97
C GLY A 443 -10.19 -29.83 -8.52
N GLY A 444 -10.07 -29.77 -9.85
CA GLY A 444 -9.32 -28.71 -10.54
C GLY A 444 -9.83 -27.32 -10.16
N PHE A 445 -11.15 -27.12 -10.08
CA PHE A 445 -11.76 -25.88 -9.61
C PHE A 445 -12.06 -25.92 -8.10
N MET A 446 -12.70 -26.99 -7.62
CA MET A 446 -13.24 -27.06 -6.26
C MET A 446 -13.18 -28.44 -5.59
N GLY A 447 -13.13 -28.44 -4.26
CA GLY A 447 -13.31 -29.66 -3.48
C GLY A 447 -14.75 -30.16 -3.52
N TYR A 448 -15.70 -29.37 -3.02
CA TYR A 448 -17.11 -29.79 -2.93
C TYR A 448 -18.12 -28.66 -3.20
N VAL A 449 -19.25 -29.00 -3.80
CA VAL A 449 -20.35 -28.08 -4.12
C VAL A 449 -21.64 -28.55 -3.45
N ASN A 450 -22.36 -27.63 -2.81
CA ASN A 450 -23.65 -27.87 -2.18
C ASN A 450 -24.66 -26.78 -2.61
N GLY A 451 -25.19 -26.89 -3.83
CA GLY A 451 -26.12 -25.92 -4.42
C GLY A 451 -25.47 -24.58 -4.78
N ALA A 452 -24.58 -24.56 -5.77
CA ALA A 452 -23.97 -23.35 -6.34
C ALA A 452 -24.17 -23.26 -7.87
N ASN A 453 -23.92 -22.09 -8.45
CA ASN A 453 -24.18 -21.75 -9.85
C ASN A 453 -22.88 -21.33 -10.58
N PHE A 454 -22.65 -21.85 -11.78
CA PHE A 454 -21.42 -21.67 -12.56
C PHE A 454 -21.77 -21.30 -14.01
N ASN A 455 -21.14 -20.24 -14.54
CA ASN A 455 -21.32 -19.79 -15.93
C ASN A 455 -20.01 -19.26 -16.53
N LYS A 456 -19.65 -19.65 -17.76
CA LYS A 456 -18.42 -19.21 -18.46
C LYS A 456 -17.17 -19.46 -17.62
N ILE A 457 -16.81 -20.73 -17.45
CA ILE A 457 -15.58 -21.14 -16.77
C ILE A 457 -14.64 -21.79 -17.78
N ASP A 458 -13.36 -21.42 -17.79
CA ASP A 458 -12.31 -22.00 -18.65
C ASP A 458 -11.17 -22.53 -17.78
N ILE A 459 -10.99 -23.85 -17.76
CA ILE A 459 -9.89 -24.53 -17.06
C ILE A 459 -8.96 -25.15 -18.09
N LYS A 460 -7.65 -24.87 -17.95
CA LYS A 460 -6.63 -25.44 -18.82
C LYS A 460 -5.31 -25.72 -18.12
N SER A 461 -4.59 -26.71 -18.63
CA SER A 461 -3.18 -26.96 -18.30
C SER A 461 -3.00 -27.29 -16.80
N ILE A 462 -3.50 -28.47 -16.41
CA ILE A 462 -3.26 -29.08 -15.10
C ILE A 462 -2.42 -30.35 -15.27
N GLY A 463 -1.26 -30.44 -14.63
CA GLY A 463 -0.39 -31.60 -14.76
C GLY A 463 -0.97 -32.87 -14.12
N GLU A 464 -1.27 -32.80 -12.82
CA GLU A 464 -1.88 -33.92 -12.08
C GLU A 464 -2.90 -33.42 -11.05
N ILE A 465 -4.04 -34.10 -10.94
CA ILE A 465 -4.97 -33.98 -9.81
C ILE A 465 -4.99 -35.34 -9.10
N SER A 466 -4.53 -35.41 -7.85
CA SER A 466 -4.51 -36.67 -7.10
C SER A 466 -4.91 -36.58 -5.64
N GLY A 467 -5.53 -37.66 -5.17
CA GLY A 467 -6.11 -37.76 -3.83
C GLY A 467 -6.02 -39.13 -3.19
N ILE A 468 -5.84 -39.16 -1.86
CA ILE A 468 -5.82 -40.39 -1.03
C ILE A 468 -6.61 -40.17 0.27
N SER A 469 -7.64 -40.99 0.53
CA SER A 469 -8.28 -41.08 1.87
C SER A 469 -7.73 -42.29 2.63
N LEU A 470 -7.31 -42.10 3.89
CA LEU A 470 -6.68 -43.17 4.66
C LEU A 470 -7.70 -44.15 5.29
N GLU A 471 -8.87 -43.66 5.72
CA GLU A 471 -9.86 -44.48 6.43
C GLU A 471 -11.26 -44.49 5.81
N ASN A 472 -11.55 -43.63 4.82
CA ASN A 472 -12.91 -43.46 4.29
C ASN A 472 -12.97 -43.34 2.76
N ARG A 473 -13.72 -42.38 2.20
CA ARG A 473 -13.95 -42.25 0.75
C ARG A 473 -13.13 -41.12 0.13
N SER A 474 -12.75 -41.26 -1.14
CA SER A 474 -12.11 -40.17 -1.91
C SER A 474 -12.83 -39.91 -3.23
N HIS A 475 -13.10 -38.64 -3.49
CA HIS A 475 -13.93 -38.16 -4.61
C HIS A 475 -13.12 -37.12 -5.40
N ILE A 476 -12.63 -37.50 -6.59
CA ILE A 476 -11.63 -36.72 -7.34
C ILE A 476 -12.16 -36.35 -8.73
N GLY A 477 -12.21 -35.05 -9.03
CA GLY A 477 -12.76 -34.51 -10.27
C GLY A 477 -11.79 -33.64 -11.07
N GLY A 478 -11.95 -33.56 -12.39
CA GLY A 478 -11.27 -32.52 -13.19
C GLY A 478 -11.81 -31.11 -12.91
N PHE A 479 -13.08 -30.99 -12.52
CA PHE A 479 -13.73 -29.74 -12.10
C PHE A 479 -13.97 -29.69 -10.59
N VAL A 480 -14.76 -30.62 -10.04
CA VAL A 480 -15.21 -30.64 -8.63
C VAL A 480 -15.05 -32.03 -8.03
N GLY A 481 -14.52 -32.18 -6.81
CA GLY A 481 -14.44 -33.49 -6.14
C GLY A 481 -15.81 -34.16 -5.94
N GLY A 482 -16.76 -33.48 -5.29
CA GLY A 482 -18.15 -33.96 -5.13
C GLY A 482 -19.21 -32.86 -5.27
N ILE A 483 -20.35 -33.19 -5.87
CA ILE A 483 -21.47 -32.26 -6.14
C ILE A 483 -22.75 -32.76 -5.49
N ASN A 484 -23.35 -31.94 -4.61
CA ASN A 484 -24.70 -32.08 -4.11
C ASN A 484 -25.57 -30.91 -4.60
N ASN A 485 -26.17 -31.06 -5.78
CA ASN A 485 -26.98 -30.06 -6.46
C ASN A 485 -26.20 -28.80 -6.89
N GLY A 486 -26.73 -28.09 -7.89
CA GLY A 486 -26.10 -26.93 -8.51
C GLY A 486 -26.48 -26.77 -9.97
N LYS A 487 -26.02 -25.68 -10.58
CA LYS A 487 -26.23 -25.36 -12.00
C LYS A 487 -24.90 -25.07 -12.67
N PHE A 488 -24.57 -25.84 -13.70
CA PHE A 488 -23.28 -25.82 -14.38
C PHE A 488 -23.49 -25.50 -15.86
N GLU A 489 -23.08 -24.30 -16.30
CA GLU A 489 -23.32 -23.79 -17.65
C GLU A 489 -22.03 -23.27 -18.29
N ASN A 490 -21.84 -23.52 -19.59
CA ASN A 490 -20.74 -22.95 -20.37
C ASN A 490 -19.35 -23.19 -19.73
N ILE A 491 -19.00 -24.46 -19.49
CA ILE A 491 -17.73 -24.85 -18.86
C ILE A 491 -16.81 -25.53 -19.88
N ASN A 492 -15.57 -25.07 -19.96
CA ASN A 492 -14.49 -25.68 -20.74
C ASN A 492 -13.46 -26.29 -19.78
N ILE A 493 -13.03 -27.52 -20.06
CA ILE A 493 -11.93 -28.19 -19.36
C ILE A 493 -10.98 -28.76 -20.41
N SER A 494 -9.70 -28.42 -20.32
CA SER A 494 -8.70 -28.87 -21.30
C SER A 494 -7.35 -29.19 -20.67
N GLN A 495 -6.57 -30.07 -21.30
CA GLN A 495 -5.17 -30.33 -20.94
C GLN A 495 -4.99 -30.70 -19.46
N ILE A 496 -5.59 -31.83 -19.05
CA ILE A 496 -5.33 -32.43 -17.74
C ILE A 496 -4.54 -33.73 -17.96
N ASN A 497 -3.23 -33.76 -17.68
CA ASN A 497 -2.46 -34.96 -18.04
C ASN A 497 -2.94 -36.17 -17.21
N LYS A 498 -3.14 -36.01 -15.90
CA LYS A 498 -3.58 -37.12 -15.03
C LYS A 498 -4.60 -36.73 -13.96
N ILE A 499 -5.59 -37.58 -13.76
CA ILE A 499 -6.49 -37.58 -12.61
C ILE A 499 -6.33 -38.94 -11.90
N ILE A 500 -5.82 -38.97 -10.67
CA ILE A 500 -5.44 -40.20 -9.95
C ILE A 500 -6.10 -40.26 -8.57
N ASN A 501 -6.92 -41.28 -8.34
CA ASN A 501 -7.57 -41.50 -7.05
C ASN A 501 -7.08 -42.82 -6.46
N ASP A 502 -6.08 -42.74 -5.59
CA ASP A 502 -5.36 -43.92 -5.08
C ASP A 502 -6.16 -44.66 -4.01
N LYS A 503 -5.71 -45.87 -3.66
CA LYS A 503 -6.52 -46.91 -3.05
C LYS A 503 -6.82 -46.68 -1.57
N THR A 504 -7.99 -46.11 -1.30
CA THR A 504 -8.69 -46.22 -0.01
C THR A 504 -9.13 -47.67 0.22
N THR A 505 -9.27 -48.10 1.49
CA THR A 505 -9.89 -49.41 1.79
C THR A 505 -11.37 -49.49 1.39
N LYS A 506 -12.13 -48.38 1.46
CA LYS A 506 -13.60 -48.40 1.33
C LYS A 506 -14.13 -48.13 -0.08
N ALA A 507 -13.92 -46.95 -0.65
CA ALA A 507 -14.47 -46.56 -1.95
C ALA A 507 -13.84 -45.28 -2.52
N THR A 508 -13.52 -45.32 -3.81
CA THR A 508 -12.99 -44.18 -4.57
C THR A 508 -13.84 -43.86 -5.79
N TYR A 509 -14.13 -42.58 -6.01
CA TYR A 509 -14.99 -42.08 -7.07
C TYR A 509 -14.23 -41.04 -7.90
N THR A 510 -14.12 -41.25 -9.21
CA THR A 510 -13.21 -40.46 -10.05
C THR A 510 -13.81 -40.09 -11.40
N GLY A 511 -13.64 -38.83 -11.85
CA GLY A 511 -13.98 -38.46 -13.22
C GLY A 511 -13.43 -37.12 -13.73
N GLY A 512 -13.55 -36.89 -15.03
CA GLY A 512 -13.00 -35.72 -15.72
C GLY A 512 -13.76 -34.42 -15.48
N PHE A 513 -15.02 -34.50 -15.02
CA PHE A 513 -15.74 -33.38 -14.42
C PHE A 513 -15.81 -33.54 -12.89
N ALA A 514 -16.35 -34.65 -12.40
CA ALA A 514 -16.52 -34.86 -10.96
C ALA A 514 -16.21 -36.28 -10.47
N GLY A 515 -15.90 -36.42 -9.18
CA GLY A 515 -15.84 -37.73 -8.53
C GLY A 515 -17.24 -38.32 -8.37
N GLU A 516 -18.15 -37.58 -7.73
CA GLU A 516 -19.53 -37.99 -7.49
C GLU A 516 -20.52 -36.83 -7.64
N VAL A 517 -21.68 -37.10 -8.26
CA VAL A 517 -22.78 -36.15 -8.46
C VAL A 517 -24.06 -36.71 -7.84
N TRP A 518 -24.45 -36.22 -6.66
CA TRP A 518 -25.73 -36.57 -6.03
C TRP A 518 -26.93 -35.97 -6.78
N GLY A 519 -26.71 -34.84 -7.44
CA GLY A 519 -27.64 -34.24 -8.40
C GLY A 519 -27.19 -32.89 -8.91
N GLY A 520 -27.97 -32.29 -9.82
CA GLY A 520 -27.71 -30.97 -10.39
C GLY A 520 -28.16 -30.84 -11.85
N LYS A 521 -27.92 -29.67 -12.46
CA LYS A 521 -28.19 -29.41 -13.88
C LYS A 521 -26.90 -29.01 -14.60
N PHE A 522 -26.60 -29.67 -15.72
CA PHE A 522 -25.36 -29.54 -16.47
C PHE A 522 -25.69 -29.25 -17.94
N SER A 523 -25.18 -28.14 -18.49
CA SER A 523 -25.44 -27.76 -19.89
C SER A 523 -24.28 -27.04 -20.57
N ASN A 524 -24.06 -27.33 -21.85
CA ASN A 524 -23.00 -26.76 -22.68
C ASN A 524 -21.62 -26.90 -21.98
N ILE A 525 -21.13 -28.14 -21.89
CA ILE A 525 -19.85 -28.48 -21.24
C ILE A 525 -18.94 -29.20 -22.25
N ASP A 526 -17.67 -28.79 -22.33
CA ASP A 526 -16.67 -29.35 -23.22
C ASP A 526 -15.42 -29.77 -22.45
N ILE A 527 -15.07 -31.06 -22.49
CA ILE A 527 -13.95 -31.67 -21.76
C ILE A 527 -13.03 -32.34 -22.78
N ARG A 528 -11.79 -31.91 -22.91
CA ARG A 528 -10.86 -32.46 -23.92
C ARG A 528 -9.44 -32.64 -23.39
N GLN A 529 -8.66 -33.49 -24.05
CA GLN A 529 -7.22 -33.63 -23.77
C GLN A 529 -6.98 -33.98 -22.30
N ILE A 530 -7.68 -35.01 -21.80
CA ILE A 530 -7.33 -35.69 -20.55
C ILE A 530 -6.60 -36.99 -20.91
N ASP A 531 -5.34 -37.15 -20.50
CA ASP A 531 -4.53 -38.30 -20.94
C ASP A 531 -4.80 -39.58 -20.14
N GLU A 532 -5.01 -39.46 -18.83
CA GLU A 532 -5.30 -40.59 -17.94
C GLU A 532 -6.24 -40.19 -16.80
N ILE A 533 -7.35 -40.92 -16.67
CA ILE A 533 -8.17 -40.98 -15.45
C ILE A 533 -7.99 -42.36 -14.84
N ASN A 534 -7.43 -42.42 -13.64
CA ASN A 534 -7.12 -43.65 -12.92
C ASN A 534 -7.79 -43.62 -11.54
N GLY A 535 -8.66 -44.59 -11.27
CA GLY A 535 -9.40 -44.71 -10.02
C GLY A 535 -9.42 -46.13 -9.49
N GLY A 536 -10.02 -46.31 -8.32
CA GLY A 536 -10.11 -47.62 -7.65
C GLY A 536 -11.46 -48.29 -7.89
N PHE A 537 -12.52 -47.79 -7.25
CA PHE A 537 -13.84 -48.44 -7.16
C PHE A 537 -14.77 -48.04 -8.31
N VAL A 538 -14.97 -46.73 -8.54
CA VAL A 538 -15.84 -46.20 -9.59
C VAL A 538 -15.11 -45.10 -10.37
N THR A 539 -14.96 -45.27 -11.68
CA THR A 539 -14.31 -44.30 -12.57
C THR A 539 -15.15 -44.03 -13.82
N GLY A 540 -15.33 -42.76 -14.20
CA GLY A 540 -15.97 -42.42 -15.48
C GLY A 540 -15.39 -41.16 -16.14
N GLY A 541 -15.61 -40.99 -17.44
CA GLY A 541 -15.03 -39.87 -18.19
C GLY A 541 -15.52 -38.50 -17.71
N PHE A 542 -16.82 -38.35 -17.49
CA PHE A 542 -17.44 -37.15 -16.91
C PHE A 542 -17.56 -37.27 -15.39
N SER A 543 -18.19 -38.33 -14.89
CA SER A 543 -18.32 -38.55 -13.44
C SER A 543 -17.98 -39.99 -13.03
N GLY A 544 -17.47 -40.18 -11.82
CA GLY A 544 -17.47 -41.48 -11.18
C GLY A 544 -18.91 -41.97 -10.97
N ASN A 545 -19.64 -41.41 -10.01
CA ASN A 545 -21.03 -41.78 -9.71
C ASN A 545 -22.03 -40.65 -10.05
N ILE A 546 -23.25 -40.99 -10.47
CA ILE A 546 -24.36 -40.03 -10.66
C ILE A 546 -25.68 -40.54 -10.03
N GLY A 547 -26.32 -39.66 -9.26
CA GLY A 547 -27.68 -39.74 -8.74
C GLY A 547 -28.68 -38.95 -9.61
N TYR A 548 -29.28 -37.89 -9.07
CA TYR A 548 -30.45 -37.22 -9.67
C TYR A 548 -30.05 -35.97 -10.48
N ALA A 549 -29.66 -36.15 -11.73
CA ALA A 549 -29.10 -35.07 -12.56
C ALA A 549 -29.72 -34.95 -13.96
N ASP A 550 -29.79 -33.70 -14.45
CA ASP A 550 -30.08 -33.37 -15.85
C ASP A 550 -28.77 -32.99 -16.57
N LEU A 551 -28.42 -33.69 -17.64
CA LEU A 551 -27.21 -33.48 -18.43
C LEU A 551 -27.56 -33.27 -19.91
N GLU A 552 -27.29 -32.08 -20.44
CA GLU A 552 -27.57 -31.70 -21.83
C GLU A 552 -26.34 -31.08 -22.53
N ASN A 553 -26.15 -31.33 -23.82
CA ASN A 553 -25.10 -30.70 -24.66
C ASN A 553 -23.70 -30.84 -24.05
N ILE A 554 -23.22 -32.07 -23.88
CA ILE A 554 -21.90 -32.36 -23.29
C ILE A 554 -21.01 -33.06 -24.32
N ASN A 555 -19.80 -32.55 -24.51
CA ASN A 555 -18.77 -33.17 -25.35
C ASN A 555 -17.54 -33.56 -24.53
N LEU A 556 -17.02 -34.76 -24.79
CA LEU A 556 -15.93 -35.37 -24.04
C LEU A 556 -14.92 -36.00 -25.01
N ASP A 557 -13.63 -35.72 -24.81
CA ASP A 557 -12.50 -36.29 -25.58
C ASP A 557 -11.34 -36.63 -24.62
N ILE A 558 -11.22 -37.93 -24.27
CA ILE A 558 -10.31 -38.45 -23.23
C ILE A 558 -9.52 -39.63 -23.77
N ASN A 559 -8.23 -39.75 -23.45
CA ASN A 559 -7.45 -40.90 -23.84
C ASN A 559 -7.81 -42.13 -22.99
N ASN A 560 -7.33 -42.23 -21.75
CA ASN A 560 -7.42 -43.48 -20.97
C ASN A 560 -8.28 -43.34 -19.71
N ILE A 561 -9.19 -44.28 -19.48
CA ILE A 561 -10.01 -44.38 -18.28
C ILE A 561 -9.81 -45.78 -17.68
N THR A 562 -9.25 -45.85 -16.48
CA THR A 562 -9.00 -47.10 -15.76
C THR A 562 -9.60 -47.05 -14.35
N SER A 563 -10.25 -48.15 -13.97
CA SER A 563 -10.71 -48.41 -12.60
C SER A 563 -10.09 -49.72 -12.11
N THR A 564 -9.39 -49.73 -10.96
CA THR A 564 -8.64 -50.89 -10.45
C THR A 564 -8.80 -51.04 -8.94
N PHE A 565 -9.75 -51.88 -8.52
CA PHE A 565 -10.01 -52.14 -7.09
C PHE A 565 -9.43 -53.47 -6.61
N THR A 566 -9.10 -53.51 -5.30
CA THR A 566 -8.40 -54.62 -4.63
C THR A 566 -9.17 -55.09 -3.39
N THR A 567 -10.48 -55.30 -3.54
CA THR A 567 -11.38 -55.77 -2.45
C THR A 567 -12.45 -56.71 -3.01
N LEU A 568 -13.39 -57.14 -2.17
CA LEU A 568 -14.56 -57.93 -2.59
C LEU A 568 -15.66 -57.09 -3.27
N ARG A 569 -15.54 -55.75 -3.29
CA ARG A 569 -16.51 -54.88 -3.95
C ARG A 569 -16.35 -54.90 -5.47
N HIS A 570 -17.41 -54.51 -6.18
CA HIS A 570 -17.40 -54.43 -7.63
C HIS A 570 -16.57 -53.22 -8.12
N THR A 571 -15.90 -53.35 -9.25
CA THR A 571 -15.18 -52.25 -9.95
C THR A 571 -15.99 -51.79 -11.17
N TYR A 572 -16.03 -50.47 -11.40
CA TYR A 572 -16.84 -49.84 -12.45
C TYR A 572 -16.03 -48.85 -13.29
N ALA A 573 -16.00 -49.02 -14.61
CA ALA A 573 -15.38 -48.08 -15.55
C ALA A 573 -16.35 -47.68 -16.69
N GLY A 574 -16.50 -46.39 -16.97
CA GLY A 574 -17.33 -45.90 -18.08
C GLY A 574 -16.68 -44.79 -18.91
N GLY A 575 -16.89 -44.80 -20.22
CA GLY A 575 -16.43 -43.73 -21.12
C GLY A 575 -17.01 -42.35 -20.77
N PHE A 576 -18.20 -42.33 -20.14
CA PHE A 576 -18.86 -41.12 -19.63
C PHE A 576 -19.13 -41.20 -18.11
N VAL A 577 -19.69 -42.31 -17.59
CA VAL A 577 -20.03 -42.44 -16.16
C VAL A 577 -19.64 -43.80 -15.59
N GLY A 578 -19.02 -43.85 -14.42
CA GLY A 578 -18.70 -45.13 -13.75
C GLY A 578 -19.95 -45.88 -13.28
N SER A 579 -20.76 -45.22 -12.44
CA SER A 579 -22.02 -45.74 -11.87
C SER A 579 -23.17 -44.73 -12.00
N ILE A 580 -24.39 -45.22 -12.23
CA ILE A 580 -25.62 -44.45 -12.11
C ILE A 580 -26.51 -45.16 -11.10
N ASP A 581 -26.79 -44.52 -9.96
CA ASP A 581 -27.51 -45.13 -8.84
C ASP A 581 -29.04 -44.93 -8.92
N SER A 582 -29.51 -43.96 -9.71
CA SER A 582 -30.92 -43.57 -9.84
C SER A 582 -31.46 -43.74 -11.26
N GLY A 583 -32.76 -44.08 -11.37
CA GLY A 583 -33.47 -44.08 -12.65
C GLY A 583 -33.90 -42.70 -13.13
N ASP A 584 -33.88 -41.69 -12.25
CA ASP A 584 -34.34 -40.33 -12.53
C ASP A 584 -33.18 -39.41 -12.94
N THR A 585 -32.32 -39.95 -13.80
CA THR A 585 -31.17 -39.27 -14.41
C THR A 585 -31.44 -39.08 -15.90
N TYR A 586 -31.24 -37.87 -16.41
CA TYR A 586 -31.55 -37.52 -17.80
C TYR A 586 -30.27 -37.14 -18.55
N PHE A 587 -29.99 -37.84 -19.65
CA PHE A 587 -28.83 -37.61 -20.52
C PHE A 587 -29.31 -37.26 -21.92
N LYS A 588 -28.90 -36.12 -22.45
CA LYS A 588 -29.35 -35.60 -23.75
C LYS A 588 -28.21 -34.95 -24.54
N ASN A 589 -28.14 -35.19 -25.84
CA ASN A 589 -27.15 -34.54 -26.74
C ASN A 589 -25.71 -34.70 -26.22
N ILE A 590 -25.25 -35.94 -25.99
CA ILE A 590 -23.92 -36.21 -25.43
C ILE A 590 -23.02 -36.88 -26.46
N ASN A 591 -21.82 -36.33 -26.66
CA ASN A 591 -20.78 -36.94 -27.50
C ASN A 591 -19.59 -37.36 -26.64
N VAL A 592 -19.20 -38.63 -26.77
CA VAL A 592 -18.18 -39.31 -25.96
C VAL A 592 -17.12 -39.87 -26.90
N ARG A 593 -15.92 -39.30 -26.88
CA ARG A 593 -14.71 -39.94 -27.42
C ARG A 593 -13.84 -40.40 -26.26
N VAL A 594 -13.55 -41.69 -26.22
CA VAL A 594 -12.59 -42.29 -25.30
C VAL A 594 -11.62 -43.17 -26.08
N LYS A 595 -10.33 -43.26 -25.72
CA LYS A 595 -9.45 -44.27 -26.33
C LYS A 595 -9.65 -45.64 -25.69
N ASN A 596 -9.39 -45.73 -24.39
CA ASN A 596 -9.46 -46.98 -23.62
C ASN A 596 -10.35 -46.82 -22.39
N VAL A 597 -11.33 -47.72 -22.20
CA VAL A 597 -12.07 -47.90 -20.94
C VAL A 597 -11.71 -49.25 -20.34
N LYS A 598 -11.22 -49.28 -19.10
CA LYS A 598 -10.78 -50.51 -18.44
C LYS A 598 -11.26 -50.62 -16.99
N SER A 599 -11.89 -51.73 -16.66
CA SER A 599 -12.25 -52.11 -15.29
C SER A 599 -11.48 -53.35 -14.85
N ILE A 600 -10.84 -53.29 -13.68
CA ILE A 600 -10.10 -54.39 -13.07
C ILE A 600 -10.59 -54.60 -11.65
N SER A 601 -11.12 -55.79 -11.36
CA SER A 601 -11.29 -56.27 -9.99
C SER A 601 -10.24 -57.37 -9.74
N GLN A 602 -9.56 -57.33 -8.60
CA GLN A 602 -8.51 -58.30 -8.25
C GLN A 602 -8.39 -58.46 -6.73
N ASP A 603 -7.72 -59.52 -6.27
CA ASP A 603 -7.47 -59.70 -4.84
C ASP A 603 -6.57 -58.60 -4.24
N ASN A 604 -6.70 -58.39 -2.93
CA ASN A 604 -5.78 -57.54 -2.18
C ASN A 604 -4.40 -58.22 -2.03
N LYS A 605 -3.31 -57.49 -2.24
CA LYS A 605 -1.95 -58.08 -2.26
C LYS A 605 -1.49 -58.59 -0.89
N ASP A 606 -2.01 -58.00 0.18
CA ASP A 606 -1.53 -58.22 1.55
C ASP A 606 -2.36 -59.28 2.31
N GLY A 607 -3.29 -59.96 1.63
CA GLY A 607 -4.04 -61.12 2.14
C GLY A 607 -5.14 -60.80 3.16
N SER A 608 -5.33 -59.54 3.56
CA SER A 608 -6.44 -59.12 4.42
C SER A 608 -7.76 -59.10 3.66
N LEU A 609 -8.72 -59.88 4.16
CA LEU A 609 -10.14 -59.80 3.80
C LEU A 609 -10.84 -58.93 4.86
N GLU A 610 -11.44 -57.81 4.46
CA GLU A 610 -12.43 -57.12 5.31
C GLU A 610 -13.77 -57.88 5.21
N GLU A 611 -14.29 -58.36 6.34
CA GLU A 611 -15.37 -59.38 6.38
C GLU A 611 -16.79 -58.84 6.11
N ASP A 612 -16.96 -57.52 5.93
CA ASP A 612 -18.25 -56.81 6.04
C ASP A 612 -19.11 -56.73 4.76
N PHE A 613 -18.73 -57.34 3.62
CA PHE A 613 -19.44 -57.16 2.34
C PHE A 613 -19.82 -58.45 1.61
N PHE A 614 -21.12 -58.58 1.30
CA PHE A 614 -21.73 -59.67 0.51
C PHE A 614 -21.47 -59.58 -1.02
N ASP A 615 -20.50 -58.78 -1.46
CA ASP A 615 -20.22 -58.53 -2.88
C ASP A 615 -19.28 -59.59 -3.48
N THR A 616 -19.53 -59.97 -4.74
CA THR A 616 -18.76 -61.00 -5.48
C THR A 616 -17.64 -60.41 -6.37
N GLY A 617 -17.07 -59.26 -6.01
CA GLY A 617 -15.85 -58.73 -6.63
C GLY A 617 -15.91 -58.57 -8.16
N ASN A 618 -17.03 -58.12 -8.72
CA ASN A 618 -17.25 -58.08 -10.17
C ASN A 618 -16.50 -56.93 -10.86
N ALA A 619 -16.28 -57.01 -12.18
CA ALA A 619 -15.67 -55.93 -12.98
C ALA A 619 -16.56 -55.56 -14.17
N TYR A 620 -16.97 -54.29 -14.28
CA TYR A 620 -17.85 -53.80 -15.36
C TYR A 620 -17.24 -52.62 -16.14
N ALA A 621 -17.19 -52.72 -17.47
CA ALA A 621 -16.65 -51.69 -18.36
C ALA A 621 -17.62 -51.30 -19.49
N GLY A 622 -17.95 -50.01 -19.65
CA GLY A 622 -18.85 -49.55 -20.71
C GLY A 622 -18.30 -48.37 -21.52
N GLY A 623 -18.54 -48.34 -22.83
CA GLY A 623 -18.17 -47.18 -23.67
C GLY A 623 -18.93 -45.89 -23.32
N PHE A 624 -20.08 -46.01 -22.65
CA PHE A 624 -20.74 -44.90 -21.96
C PHE A 624 -20.73 -45.10 -20.44
N VAL A 625 -21.22 -46.23 -19.94
CA VAL A 625 -21.47 -46.43 -18.50
C VAL A 625 -20.99 -47.78 -17.94
N GLY A 626 -20.27 -47.77 -16.82
CA GLY A 626 -19.83 -49.01 -16.16
C GLY A 626 -21.03 -49.82 -15.64
N PHE A 627 -21.86 -49.19 -14.80
CA PHE A 627 -23.11 -49.72 -14.28
C PHE A 627 -24.24 -48.68 -14.29
N ALA A 628 -25.41 -49.05 -14.81
CA ALA A 628 -26.58 -48.17 -14.84
C ALA A 628 -27.79 -48.79 -14.17
N ASN A 629 -28.26 -48.24 -13.04
CA ASN A 629 -29.48 -48.66 -12.33
C ASN A 629 -30.74 -47.88 -12.82
N GLY A 630 -30.92 -47.80 -14.13
CA GLY A 630 -31.96 -46.99 -14.79
C GLY A 630 -31.38 -45.83 -15.58
N GLY A 631 -32.24 -44.85 -15.91
CA GLY A 631 -31.88 -43.61 -16.59
C GLY A 631 -32.63 -43.42 -17.92
N VAL A 632 -32.75 -42.16 -18.33
CA VAL A 632 -33.28 -41.75 -19.63
C VAL A 632 -32.13 -41.20 -20.46
N PHE A 633 -31.82 -41.87 -21.57
CA PHE A 633 -30.71 -41.56 -22.45
C PHE A 633 -31.26 -41.25 -23.85
N ASP A 634 -31.07 -40.03 -24.32
CA ASP A 634 -31.45 -39.61 -25.67
C ASP A 634 -30.30 -38.92 -26.41
N ASN A 635 -30.17 -39.23 -27.70
CA ASN A 635 -29.28 -38.54 -28.62
C ASN A 635 -27.79 -38.60 -28.20
N ILE A 636 -27.26 -39.82 -28.09
CA ILE A 636 -25.91 -40.13 -27.57
C ILE A 636 -24.99 -40.66 -28.69
N SER A 637 -23.75 -40.17 -28.74
CA SER A 637 -22.71 -40.62 -29.67
C SER A 637 -21.49 -41.12 -28.89
N ILE A 638 -21.03 -42.34 -29.18
CA ILE A 638 -19.88 -42.99 -28.52
C ILE A 638 -18.86 -43.44 -29.57
N GLU A 639 -17.62 -43.01 -29.39
CA GLU A 639 -16.44 -43.40 -30.16
C GLU A 639 -15.40 -43.93 -29.17
N ALA A 640 -15.07 -45.23 -29.26
CA ALA A 640 -14.18 -45.90 -28.32
C ALA A 640 -13.26 -46.89 -29.04
N GLU A 641 -11.94 -46.89 -28.82
CA GLU A 641 -11.08 -47.92 -29.45
C GLU A 641 -11.17 -49.27 -28.73
N LYS A 642 -11.03 -49.26 -27.39
CA LYS A 642 -11.05 -50.49 -26.58
C LYS A 642 -11.85 -50.36 -25.29
N ILE A 643 -12.65 -51.39 -24.97
CA ILE A 643 -13.43 -51.52 -23.74
C ILE A 643 -13.14 -52.88 -23.10
N GLU A 644 -12.59 -52.91 -21.89
CA GLU A 644 -12.03 -54.13 -21.27
C GLU A 644 -12.44 -54.31 -19.80
N SER A 645 -13.09 -55.43 -19.48
CA SER A 645 -13.38 -55.85 -18.09
C SER A 645 -12.55 -57.07 -17.70
N ILE A 646 -11.72 -56.97 -16.67
CA ILE A 646 -10.87 -58.05 -16.15
C ILE A 646 -11.28 -58.37 -14.71
N ASN A 647 -11.51 -59.64 -14.43
CA ASN A 647 -11.72 -60.14 -13.07
C ASN A 647 -10.64 -61.17 -12.68
N ASN A 648 -9.82 -60.74 -11.72
CA ASN A 648 -8.69 -61.45 -11.15
C ASN A 648 -8.88 -61.68 -9.64
N ASN A 649 -10.11 -61.63 -9.14
CA ASN A 649 -10.46 -62.00 -7.77
C ASN A 649 -10.40 -63.54 -7.59
N SER A 650 -10.20 -64.01 -6.36
CA SER A 650 -10.08 -65.42 -6.00
C SER A 650 -11.41 -66.12 -5.68
N MET A 651 -12.50 -65.36 -5.51
CA MET A 651 -13.84 -65.88 -5.27
C MET A 651 -14.39 -66.69 -6.46
N GLU A 652 -15.37 -67.55 -6.17
CA GLU A 652 -16.21 -68.24 -7.15
C GLU A 652 -17.48 -67.43 -7.45
N GLY A 653 -18.11 -67.64 -8.61
CA GLY A 653 -19.37 -66.98 -9.00
C GLY A 653 -19.23 -65.50 -9.43
N THR A 654 -17.98 -65.03 -9.59
CA THR A 654 -17.67 -63.64 -9.96
C THR A 654 -17.98 -63.36 -11.44
N ARG A 655 -17.99 -62.09 -11.84
CA ARG A 655 -18.27 -61.69 -13.23
C ARG A 655 -17.30 -60.65 -13.78
N ALA A 656 -17.03 -60.77 -15.07
CA ALA A 656 -16.49 -59.70 -15.91
C ALA A 656 -17.55 -59.37 -16.98
N ALA A 657 -17.97 -58.11 -17.11
CA ALA A 657 -18.94 -57.72 -18.13
C ALA A 657 -18.58 -56.41 -18.83
N SER A 658 -18.71 -56.39 -20.16
CA SER A 658 -18.32 -55.22 -20.96
C SER A 658 -19.19 -55.00 -22.19
N GLY A 659 -19.35 -53.72 -22.58
CA GLY A 659 -20.10 -53.40 -23.80
C GLY A 659 -19.96 -51.98 -24.31
N GLY A 660 -20.29 -51.77 -25.58
CA GLY A 660 -20.10 -50.50 -26.29
C GLY A 660 -20.87 -49.32 -25.68
N PHE A 661 -22.01 -49.58 -25.05
CA PHE A 661 -22.72 -48.65 -24.18
C PHE A 661 -22.46 -48.96 -22.71
N ALA A 662 -22.77 -50.18 -22.25
CA ALA A 662 -22.78 -50.52 -20.82
C ALA A 662 -22.04 -51.82 -20.44
N GLY A 663 -21.36 -51.80 -19.29
CA GLY A 663 -20.87 -53.03 -18.65
C GLY A 663 -22.03 -53.84 -18.06
N LYS A 664 -22.79 -53.24 -17.14
CA LYS A 664 -24.05 -53.79 -16.60
C LYS A 664 -25.19 -52.77 -16.66
N ILE A 665 -26.39 -53.20 -17.06
CA ILE A 665 -27.64 -52.45 -16.90
C ILE A 665 -28.53 -53.18 -15.89
N GLU A 666 -29.03 -52.45 -14.91
CA GLU A 666 -30.03 -52.87 -13.94
C GLU A 666 -31.18 -51.84 -13.86
N GLY A 667 -32.20 -52.14 -13.07
CA GLY A 667 -33.29 -51.20 -12.82
C GLY A 667 -34.12 -51.62 -11.63
N TYR A 668 -33.44 -52.03 -10.56
CA TYR A 668 -34.04 -52.55 -9.32
C TYR A 668 -34.90 -51.50 -8.58
N ARG A 669 -34.84 -50.22 -9.00
CA ARG A 669 -35.49 -49.09 -8.31
C ARG A 669 -36.30 -48.14 -9.21
N SER A 670 -36.43 -48.40 -10.52
CA SER A 670 -37.21 -47.50 -11.40
C SER A 670 -37.69 -48.18 -12.69
N ASP A 671 -38.90 -47.82 -13.13
CA ASP A 671 -39.40 -48.11 -14.49
C ASP A 671 -38.82 -47.14 -15.55
N ASN A 672 -38.17 -46.05 -15.14
CA ASN A 672 -37.48 -45.10 -16.03
C ASN A 672 -36.16 -45.72 -16.53
N LEU A 673 -36.27 -46.63 -17.50
CA LEU A 673 -35.16 -47.10 -18.33
C LEU A 673 -35.54 -46.95 -19.81
N SER A 674 -35.07 -45.87 -20.42
CA SER A 674 -35.35 -45.53 -21.82
C SER A 674 -34.06 -45.15 -22.52
N LEU A 675 -33.76 -45.83 -23.62
CA LEU A 675 -32.59 -45.59 -24.46
C LEU A 675 -33.08 -45.27 -25.88
N SER A 676 -32.86 -44.04 -26.33
CA SER A 676 -33.23 -43.55 -27.65
C SER A 676 -32.07 -42.86 -28.36
N ASN A 677 -32.01 -43.03 -29.67
CA ASN A 677 -31.09 -42.31 -30.55
C ASN A 677 -29.62 -42.43 -30.13
N ILE A 678 -29.09 -43.66 -30.11
CA ILE A 678 -27.71 -43.94 -29.68
C ILE A 678 -26.88 -44.43 -30.86
N THR A 679 -25.66 -43.91 -31.02
CA THR A 679 -24.65 -44.46 -31.94
C THR A 679 -23.40 -44.89 -31.20
N ILE A 680 -22.86 -46.04 -31.57
CA ILE A 680 -21.57 -46.58 -31.11
C ILE A 680 -20.72 -46.89 -32.35
N LYS A 681 -19.45 -46.43 -32.37
CA LYS A 681 -18.55 -46.67 -33.51
C LYS A 681 -17.06 -46.79 -33.13
N ASN A 682 -16.27 -47.23 -34.11
CA ASN A 682 -14.80 -47.30 -34.10
C ASN A 682 -14.18 -48.22 -33.04
N ILE A 683 -14.92 -49.25 -32.60
CA ILE A 683 -14.44 -50.21 -31.59
C ILE A 683 -13.58 -51.30 -32.22
N ASP A 684 -12.28 -51.23 -31.98
CA ASP A 684 -11.36 -52.30 -32.31
C ASP A 684 -11.63 -53.56 -31.47
N THR A 685 -11.81 -53.41 -30.15
CA THR A 685 -12.07 -54.55 -29.26
C THR A 685 -12.95 -54.22 -28.04
N ILE A 686 -14.03 -54.98 -27.84
CA ILE A 686 -14.69 -55.17 -26.53
C ILE A 686 -14.24 -56.52 -25.96
N SER A 687 -13.64 -56.53 -24.77
CA SER A 687 -13.15 -57.76 -24.13
C SER A 687 -13.67 -57.94 -22.69
N GLY A 688 -13.91 -59.19 -22.32
CA GLY A 688 -14.16 -59.63 -20.95
C GLY A 688 -13.26 -60.81 -20.61
N LYS A 689 -12.66 -60.84 -19.41
CA LYS A 689 -11.69 -61.88 -19.03
C LYS A 689 -11.76 -62.26 -17.55
N ILE A 690 -11.66 -63.56 -17.27
CA ILE A 690 -11.35 -64.13 -15.95
C ILE A 690 -10.01 -64.86 -16.06
N GLU A 691 -8.97 -64.37 -15.38
CA GLU A 691 -7.60 -64.91 -15.52
C GLU A 691 -7.26 -66.04 -14.54
N LYS A 692 -8.08 -66.25 -13.50
CA LYS A 692 -7.91 -67.31 -12.50
C LYS A 692 -8.82 -68.51 -12.79
N ASP A 693 -8.31 -69.71 -12.50
CA ASP A 693 -8.94 -71.01 -12.77
C ASP A 693 -10.22 -71.27 -11.92
N LYS A 694 -11.28 -70.50 -12.18
CA LYS A 694 -12.41 -70.29 -11.26
C LYS A 694 -13.79 -70.32 -11.92
N SER A 695 -14.80 -70.61 -11.10
CA SER A 695 -16.21 -70.45 -11.43
C SER A 695 -16.54 -68.96 -11.52
N GLY A 696 -17.13 -68.55 -12.63
CA GLY A 696 -17.51 -67.17 -12.90
C GLY A 696 -17.95 -66.94 -14.35
N MET A 697 -18.73 -65.88 -14.58
CA MET A 697 -19.37 -65.59 -15.87
C MET A 697 -18.74 -64.38 -16.56
N VAL A 698 -18.35 -64.55 -17.83
CA VAL A 698 -17.93 -63.44 -18.70
C VAL A 698 -19.06 -63.08 -19.65
N ASN A 699 -19.43 -61.80 -19.72
CA ASN A 699 -20.60 -61.34 -20.48
C ASN A 699 -20.26 -60.09 -21.30
N VAL A 700 -20.11 -60.25 -22.62
CA VAL A 700 -19.63 -59.19 -23.53
C VAL A 700 -20.66 -58.95 -24.61
N GLY A 701 -21.01 -57.68 -24.87
CA GLY A 701 -22.01 -57.32 -25.89
C GLY A 701 -21.66 -56.04 -26.63
N GLY A 702 -21.90 -55.99 -27.95
CA GLY A 702 -21.68 -54.77 -28.76
C GLY A 702 -22.36 -53.53 -28.20
N PHE A 703 -23.49 -53.70 -27.50
CA PHE A 703 -24.17 -52.65 -26.72
C PHE A 703 -23.98 -52.83 -25.21
N ALA A 704 -24.37 -53.98 -24.64
CA ALA A 704 -24.32 -54.21 -23.19
C ALA A 704 -23.79 -55.59 -22.81
N GLY A 705 -22.86 -55.65 -21.87
CA GLY A 705 -22.34 -56.91 -21.35
C GLY A 705 -23.42 -57.75 -20.67
N TRP A 706 -24.08 -57.16 -19.66
CA TRP A 706 -25.10 -57.84 -18.87
C TRP A 706 -26.31 -56.94 -18.57
N ILE A 707 -27.54 -57.48 -18.70
CA ILE A 707 -28.78 -56.82 -18.27
C ILE A 707 -29.47 -57.68 -17.21
N GLN A 708 -29.87 -57.09 -16.08
CA GLN A 708 -30.52 -57.77 -14.95
C GLN A 708 -31.61 -56.91 -14.33
N LYS A 709 -32.89 -57.29 -14.34
CA LYS A 709 -33.97 -56.38 -13.89
C LYS A 709 -35.28 -57.08 -13.46
N GLU A 710 -36.11 -56.33 -12.72
CA GLU A 710 -37.56 -56.48 -12.56
C GLU A 710 -38.26 -55.23 -13.15
N GLY A 711 -39.41 -55.35 -13.83
CA GLY A 711 -40.13 -54.20 -14.43
C GLY A 711 -40.05 -54.11 -15.96
N LYS A 712 -39.92 -52.88 -16.51
CA LYS A 712 -39.83 -52.63 -17.98
C LYS A 712 -38.54 -51.90 -18.41
N GLY A 713 -38.22 -51.94 -19.70
CA GLY A 713 -37.18 -51.11 -20.33
C GLY A 713 -37.33 -51.04 -21.85
N SER A 714 -36.93 -49.91 -22.45
CA SER A 714 -37.09 -49.67 -23.90
C SER A 714 -35.78 -49.25 -24.56
N PHE A 715 -35.52 -49.83 -25.73
CA PHE A 715 -34.30 -49.67 -26.53
C PHE A 715 -34.70 -49.32 -27.96
N SER A 716 -34.42 -48.10 -28.41
CA SER A 716 -34.95 -47.58 -29.66
C SER A 716 -33.95 -46.74 -30.46
N ASN A 717 -33.99 -46.85 -31.78
CA ASN A 717 -33.16 -46.03 -32.68
C ASN A 717 -31.66 -46.14 -32.33
N ILE A 718 -31.10 -47.35 -32.37
CA ILE A 718 -29.71 -47.63 -31.96
C ILE A 718 -28.90 -48.10 -33.16
N SER A 719 -27.79 -47.43 -33.42
CA SER A 719 -26.82 -47.76 -34.48
C SER A 719 -25.51 -48.23 -33.87
N ILE A 720 -24.94 -49.30 -34.42
CA ILE A 720 -23.63 -49.83 -34.04
C ILE A 720 -22.90 -50.21 -35.31
N TYR A 721 -21.74 -49.62 -35.56
CA TYR A 721 -20.92 -49.93 -36.73
C TYR A 721 -19.42 -49.77 -36.42
N ASP A 722 -18.55 -50.13 -37.36
CA ASP A 722 -17.09 -50.11 -37.19
C ASP A 722 -16.62 -50.85 -35.91
N ILE A 723 -17.30 -51.94 -35.54
CA ILE A 723 -16.86 -52.87 -34.48
C ILE A 723 -16.20 -54.09 -35.11
N LYS A 724 -14.98 -54.42 -34.67
CA LYS A 724 -14.25 -55.62 -35.13
C LYS A 724 -14.39 -56.79 -34.15
N ASN A 725 -13.92 -56.63 -32.91
CA ASN A 725 -13.77 -57.75 -31.97
C ASN A 725 -14.69 -57.64 -30.75
N ILE A 726 -15.39 -58.73 -30.42
CA ILE A 726 -16.21 -58.92 -29.24
C ILE A 726 -15.81 -60.26 -28.62
N GLN A 727 -15.08 -60.25 -27.50
CA GLN A 727 -14.33 -61.42 -27.01
C GLN A 727 -14.57 -61.71 -25.52
N ALA A 728 -15.13 -62.88 -25.20
CA ALA A 728 -15.37 -63.35 -23.84
C ALA A 728 -14.44 -64.53 -23.48
N TYR A 729 -13.57 -64.35 -22.48
CA TYR A 729 -12.59 -65.34 -22.01
C TYR A 729 -12.84 -65.74 -20.54
N GLY A 730 -13.70 -66.73 -20.33
CA GLY A 730 -13.98 -67.32 -19.01
C GLY A 730 -13.14 -68.56 -18.69
N GLN A 731 -13.46 -69.24 -17.59
CA GLN A 731 -12.90 -70.55 -17.25
C GLN A 731 -14.00 -71.61 -17.08
N LYS A 732 -14.73 -71.62 -15.95
CA LYS A 732 -15.55 -72.79 -15.55
C LYS A 732 -17.07 -72.70 -15.73
N ASP A 733 -17.68 -71.52 -15.78
CA ASP A 733 -19.16 -71.42 -15.91
C ASP A 733 -19.61 -71.14 -17.35
N PHE A 734 -19.53 -69.86 -17.76
CA PHE A 734 -20.05 -69.35 -19.02
C PHE A 734 -19.15 -68.23 -19.54
N ALA A 735 -18.77 -68.34 -20.81
CA ALA A 735 -18.44 -67.18 -21.62
C ALA A 735 -19.65 -66.87 -22.52
N ASN A 736 -20.05 -65.60 -22.54
CA ASN A 736 -21.14 -65.08 -23.37
C ASN A 736 -20.60 -63.89 -24.17
N ALA A 737 -20.56 -64.00 -25.51
CA ALA A 737 -20.18 -62.90 -26.41
C ALA A 737 -21.29 -62.64 -27.45
N ALA A 738 -21.69 -61.39 -27.67
CA ALA A 738 -22.75 -61.10 -28.62
C ALA A 738 -22.64 -59.76 -29.35
N GLY A 739 -23.22 -59.69 -30.55
CA GLY A 739 -23.26 -58.46 -31.33
C GLY A 739 -24.06 -57.31 -30.68
N PHE A 740 -25.01 -57.59 -29.77
CA PHE A 740 -25.75 -56.57 -29.04
C PHE A 740 -25.68 -56.76 -27.51
N ILE A 741 -26.20 -57.88 -26.96
CA ILE A 741 -26.23 -58.12 -25.50
C ILE A 741 -25.63 -59.48 -25.12
N GLY A 742 -24.64 -59.49 -24.24
CA GLY A 742 -24.02 -60.72 -23.74
C GLY A 742 -25.02 -61.61 -23.00
N TYR A 743 -25.59 -61.13 -21.89
CA TYR A 743 -26.52 -61.92 -21.08
C TYR A 743 -27.71 -61.11 -20.53
N ILE A 744 -28.91 -61.71 -20.45
CA ILE A 744 -30.14 -61.11 -19.89
C ILE A 744 -30.75 -61.99 -18.78
N GLU A 745 -30.81 -61.46 -17.56
CA GLU A 745 -31.17 -62.20 -16.34
C GLU A 745 -32.41 -61.60 -15.63
N GLY A 746 -33.55 -62.28 -15.68
CA GLY A 746 -34.74 -61.91 -14.90
C GLY A 746 -34.70 -62.48 -13.49
N ARG A 747 -34.57 -61.62 -12.47
CA ARG A 747 -34.43 -62.02 -11.04
C ARG A 747 -35.76 -62.34 -10.33
N SER A 748 -36.88 -61.77 -10.76
CA SER A 748 -38.16 -61.92 -10.04
C SER A 748 -38.73 -63.33 -10.10
N MET A 749 -39.39 -63.76 -9.02
CA MET A 749 -40.29 -64.92 -9.03
C MET A 749 -41.76 -64.54 -9.31
N PHE A 750 -42.11 -63.25 -9.34
CA PHE A 750 -43.51 -62.79 -9.35
C PHE A 750 -43.88 -61.90 -10.54
N GLN A 751 -42.91 -61.22 -11.19
CA GLN A 751 -43.18 -60.38 -12.35
C GLN A 751 -42.22 -60.69 -13.51
N LYS A 752 -42.73 -60.72 -14.74
CA LYS A 752 -41.87 -60.84 -15.93
C LYS A 752 -41.22 -59.50 -16.25
N PHE A 753 -39.90 -59.51 -16.43
CA PHE A 753 -39.14 -58.39 -16.98
C PHE A 753 -39.45 -58.26 -18.48
N ASN A 754 -39.84 -57.06 -18.94
CA ASN A 754 -40.16 -56.81 -20.36
C ASN A 754 -39.12 -55.89 -20.99
N LEU A 755 -38.60 -56.28 -22.16
CA LEU A 755 -37.71 -55.45 -22.98
C LEU A 755 -38.28 -55.26 -24.38
N ASP A 756 -38.44 -54.00 -24.77
CA ASP A 756 -38.89 -53.58 -26.09
C ASP A 756 -37.71 -53.09 -26.93
N PHE A 757 -37.31 -53.86 -27.96
CA PHE A 757 -36.26 -53.50 -28.92
C PHE A 757 -36.88 -53.01 -30.24
N LYS A 758 -36.49 -51.81 -30.70
CA LYS A 758 -37.08 -51.16 -31.88
C LYS A 758 -36.03 -50.41 -32.70
N ASN A 759 -36.01 -50.56 -34.03
CA ASN A 759 -35.13 -49.78 -34.92
C ASN A 759 -33.65 -49.88 -34.49
N ILE A 760 -33.10 -51.09 -34.51
CA ILE A 760 -31.71 -51.35 -34.07
C ILE A 760 -30.92 -51.93 -35.24
N TYR A 761 -29.80 -51.30 -35.57
CA TYR A 761 -29.03 -51.55 -36.78
C TYR A 761 -27.56 -51.80 -36.43
N LEU A 762 -27.05 -52.98 -36.74
CA LEU A 762 -25.66 -53.40 -36.48
C LEU A 762 -24.95 -53.64 -37.82
N PHE A 763 -23.81 -52.99 -38.08
CA PHE A 763 -22.96 -53.26 -39.23
C PHE A 763 -21.57 -53.72 -38.77
N PHE A 764 -21.24 -54.97 -39.06
CA PHE A 764 -19.91 -55.53 -38.81
C PHE A 764 -19.04 -55.38 -40.05
N GLU A 765 -17.79 -54.94 -39.85
CA GLU A 765 -16.77 -54.87 -40.89
C GLU A 765 -16.27 -56.27 -41.27
N ASN A 766 -15.48 -56.39 -42.35
CA ASN A 766 -14.91 -57.70 -42.71
C ASN A 766 -13.91 -58.17 -41.63
N ASP A 767 -13.76 -59.49 -41.50
CA ASP A 767 -12.93 -60.16 -40.49
C ASP A 767 -13.39 -59.89 -39.05
N SER A 768 -14.68 -59.56 -38.84
CA SER A 768 -15.24 -59.29 -37.51
C SER A 768 -15.47 -60.58 -36.70
N GLN A 769 -15.23 -60.51 -35.38
CA GLN A 769 -15.15 -61.70 -34.51
C GLN A 769 -16.01 -61.55 -33.26
N ILE A 770 -16.98 -62.45 -33.09
CA ILE A 770 -17.75 -62.64 -31.84
C ILE A 770 -17.29 -63.97 -31.23
N GLN A 771 -16.27 -63.91 -30.38
CA GLN A 771 -15.60 -65.09 -29.80
C GLN A 771 -16.00 -65.31 -28.35
N SER A 772 -16.27 -66.57 -28.01
CA SER A 772 -16.57 -67.01 -26.66
C SER A 772 -15.72 -68.23 -26.33
N PHE A 773 -14.89 -68.13 -25.30
CA PHE A 773 -14.02 -69.21 -24.83
C PHE A 773 -14.08 -69.35 -23.30
N ALA A 774 -14.35 -70.55 -22.84
CA ALA A 774 -14.23 -71.05 -21.49
C ALA A 774 -13.51 -72.41 -21.57
N SER A 775 -12.68 -72.73 -20.57
CA SER A 775 -11.85 -73.94 -20.53
C SER A 775 -12.65 -75.19 -20.17
N ASP A 776 -13.42 -75.12 -19.08
CA ASP A 776 -14.33 -76.19 -18.61
C ASP A 776 -15.81 -75.80 -18.79
N GLY A 777 -16.10 -74.51 -18.99
CA GLY A 777 -17.44 -73.94 -19.05
C GLY A 777 -18.11 -73.98 -20.42
N LYS A 778 -19.23 -73.26 -20.58
CA LYS A 778 -19.96 -73.14 -21.85
C LYS A 778 -19.51 -71.93 -22.67
N ASN A 779 -19.29 -72.17 -23.95
CA ASN A 779 -19.08 -71.14 -24.96
C ASN A 779 -20.41 -70.78 -25.61
N LEU A 780 -20.85 -69.52 -25.47
CA LEU A 780 -22.12 -69.04 -26.04
C LEU A 780 -21.86 -67.76 -26.83
N SER A 781 -22.10 -67.83 -28.14
CA SER A 781 -21.90 -66.73 -29.09
C SER A 781 -23.20 -66.45 -29.86
N GLY A 782 -23.66 -65.19 -29.87
CA GLY A 782 -24.90 -64.78 -30.54
C GLY A 782 -24.75 -63.53 -31.42
N LYS A 783 -25.46 -63.47 -32.55
CA LYS A 783 -25.35 -62.30 -33.46
C LYS A 783 -26.06 -61.07 -32.88
N PHE A 784 -27.12 -61.28 -32.09
CA PHE A 784 -27.77 -60.23 -31.29
C PHE A 784 -27.62 -60.47 -29.79
N ILE A 785 -28.10 -61.62 -29.28
CA ILE A 785 -28.09 -61.97 -27.85
C ILE A 785 -27.37 -63.31 -27.66
N SER A 786 -26.43 -63.42 -26.71
CA SER A 786 -25.79 -64.72 -26.43
C SER A 786 -26.62 -65.62 -25.51
N ALA A 787 -27.15 -65.10 -24.39
CA ALA A 787 -28.03 -65.88 -23.51
C ALA A 787 -29.11 -65.05 -22.79
N TYR A 788 -30.24 -65.69 -22.44
CA TYR A 788 -31.29 -65.09 -21.60
C TYR A 788 -32.11 -66.13 -20.81
N ASN A 789 -32.70 -65.72 -19.68
CA ASN A 789 -33.61 -66.53 -18.87
C ASN A 789 -35.07 -66.40 -19.37
N ASP A 790 -35.53 -67.33 -20.20
CA ASP A 790 -36.85 -67.30 -20.87
C ASP A 790 -38.07 -67.43 -19.93
N LYS A 791 -37.89 -67.94 -18.71
CA LYS A 791 -38.96 -68.07 -17.71
C LYS A 791 -39.45 -66.70 -17.23
N ASN A 792 -38.49 -65.81 -16.93
CA ASN A 792 -38.70 -64.56 -16.22
C ASN A 792 -38.60 -63.31 -17.12
N VAL A 793 -38.18 -63.48 -18.38
CA VAL A 793 -37.94 -62.38 -19.33
C VAL A 793 -38.85 -62.50 -20.55
N ASN A 794 -39.40 -61.38 -21.00
CA ASN A 794 -40.19 -61.21 -22.20
C ASN A 794 -39.47 -60.21 -23.13
N LEU A 795 -39.26 -60.61 -24.39
CA LEU A 795 -38.48 -59.85 -25.37
C LEU A 795 -39.34 -59.54 -26.59
N ALA A 796 -39.61 -58.26 -26.84
CA ALA A 796 -40.29 -57.78 -28.04
C ALA A 796 -39.28 -57.17 -29.01
N PHE A 797 -39.45 -57.45 -30.31
CA PHE A 797 -38.53 -57.01 -31.36
C PHE A 797 -39.30 -56.37 -32.52
N LYS A 798 -38.80 -55.26 -33.04
CA LYS A 798 -39.35 -54.57 -34.21
C LYS A 798 -38.23 -53.90 -35.01
N ASN A 799 -38.11 -54.22 -36.30
CA ASN A 799 -37.15 -53.56 -37.20
C ASN A 799 -35.69 -53.64 -36.66
N ILE A 800 -35.21 -54.87 -36.46
CA ILE A 800 -33.84 -55.18 -36.02
C ILE A 800 -33.06 -55.70 -37.24
N HIS A 801 -31.92 -55.10 -37.58
CA HIS A 801 -31.11 -55.44 -38.74
C HIS A 801 -29.65 -55.67 -38.34
N ILE A 802 -29.04 -56.73 -38.85
CA ILE A 802 -27.63 -57.06 -38.62
C ILE A 802 -26.97 -57.38 -39.96
N TYR A 803 -25.91 -56.64 -40.30
CA TYR A 803 -25.12 -56.80 -41.51
C TYR A 803 -23.74 -57.37 -41.14
N HIS A 804 -23.30 -58.42 -41.82
CA HIS A 804 -21.97 -59.02 -41.60
C HIS A 804 -21.47 -59.74 -42.87
N HIS A 805 -20.15 -59.96 -42.98
CA HIS A 805 -19.58 -60.66 -44.13
C HIS A 805 -19.95 -62.15 -44.14
N GLU A 806 -20.05 -62.79 -45.30
CA GLU A 806 -20.47 -64.19 -45.43
C GLU A 806 -19.47 -65.21 -44.84
N ASN A 807 -18.20 -64.82 -44.69
CA ASN A 807 -17.20 -65.61 -43.97
C ASN A 807 -17.23 -65.42 -42.44
N ASP A 808 -17.87 -64.35 -41.95
CA ASP A 808 -17.92 -64.02 -40.53
C ASP A 808 -19.03 -64.78 -39.80
N PHE A 809 -18.81 -65.03 -38.50
CA PHE A 809 -19.80 -65.58 -37.59
C PHE A 809 -20.37 -66.95 -38.03
N ASN A 810 -19.50 -67.82 -38.55
CA ASN A 810 -19.81 -69.19 -38.99
C ASN A 810 -20.02 -70.20 -37.83
N ASP A 811 -19.71 -69.81 -36.59
CA ASP A 811 -19.83 -70.58 -35.35
C ASP A 811 -20.78 -69.92 -34.31
N VAL A 812 -21.36 -68.77 -34.66
CA VAL A 812 -22.17 -67.91 -33.77
C VAL A 812 -23.66 -68.23 -33.96
N PHE A 813 -24.30 -68.91 -33.00
CA PHE A 813 -25.64 -69.50 -33.18
C PHE A 813 -26.60 -69.43 -31.98
N SER A 814 -26.23 -68.88 -30.82
CA SER A 814 -27.08 -68.99 -29.60
C SER A 814 -28.50 -68.42 -29.76
N ASP A 815 -28.66 -67.34 -30.52
CA ASP A 815 -29.95 -66.68 -30.78
C ASP A 815 -30.63 -67.11 -32.10
N LEU A 816 -30.18 -68.19 -32.75
CA LEU A 816 -30.72 -68.72 -34.01
C LEU A 816 -32.26 -68.90 -34.03
N LYS A 817 -32.89 -69.10 -32.86
CA LYS A 817 -34.36 -69.14 -32.71
C LYS A 817 -35.02 -67.80 -33.06
N LEU A 818 -34.43 -66.67 -32.66
CA LEU A 818 -34.98 -65.33 -32.91
C LEU A 818 -34.98 -64.99 -34.40
N TRP A 819 -33.96 -65.43 -35.14
CA TRP A 819 -33.86 -65.21 -36.58
C TRP A 819 -34.85 -66.12 -37.34
N LYS A 820 -35.01 -67.38 -36.91
CA LYS A 820 -36.01 -68.32 -37.46
C LYS A 820 -37.46 -67.86 -37.25
N ASP A 821 -37.73 -67.19 -36.13
CA ASP A 821 -39.02 -66.53 -35.86
C ASP A 821 -39.23 -65.22 -36.67
N MET A 822 -38.28 -64.84 -37.54
CA MET A 822 -38.23 -63.55 -38.28
C MET A 822 -38.32 -62.30 -37.38
N LYS A 823 -37.82 -62.38 -36.13
CA LYS A 823 -37.76 -61.25 -35.19
C LYS A 823 -36.55 -60.35 -35.40
N ILE A 824 -35.53 -60.86 -36.09
CA ILE A 824 -34.25 -60.19 -36.37
C ILE A 824 -33.87 -60.48 -37.83
N ASN A 825 -33.58 -59.42 -38.59
CA ASN A 825 -33.22 -59.51 -40.00
C ASN A 825 -31.69 -59.62 -40.15
N ILE A 826 -31.20 -60.79 -40.57
CA ILE A 826 -29.79 -61.01 -40.87
C ILE A 826 -29.53 -60.72 -42.36
N HIS A 827 -28.50 -59.92 -42.63
CA HIS A 827 -28.06 -59.53 -43.97
C HIS A 827 -26.60 -59.91 -44.16
N THR A 828 -26.34 -61.05 -44.79
CA THR A 828 -24.99 -61.34 -45.28
C THR A 828 -24.63 -60.39 -46.41
N TYR A 829 -23.35 -60.03 -46.47
CA TYR A 829 -22.71 -59.36 -47.61
C TYR A 829 -21.46 -60.11 -48.04
N ASN A 830 -20.97 -59.82 -49.24
CA ASN A 830 -19.66 -60.25 -49.73
C ASN A 830 -18.92 -59.07 -50.38
N ASP A 831 -17.64 -59.24 -50.74
CA ASP A 831 -16.82 -58.15 -51.31
C ASP A 831 -17.49 -57.45 -52.51
N ASP A 832 -18.18 -58.20 -53.39
CA ASP A 832 -18.89 -57.65 -54.55
C ASP A 832 -20.09 -56.76 -54.17
N ASN A 833 -20.76 -57.04 -53.04
CA ASN A 833 -22.02 -56.39 -52.67
C ASN A 833 -21.98 -55.57 -51.36
N LYS A 834 -20.85 -55.54 -50.64
CA LYS A 834 -20.67 -54.81 -49.37
C LYS A 834 -21.18 -53.38 -49.45
N ASN A 835 -20.81 -52.63 -50.50
CA ASN A 835 -21.22 -51.24 -50.67
C ASN A 835 -22.76 -51.08 -50.75
N LEU A 836 -23.47 -51.96 -51.46
CA LEU A 836 -24.93 -51.92 -51.55
C LEU A 836 -25.60 -52.24 -50.19
N LYS A 837 -24.96 -53.10 -49.39
CA LYS A 837 -25.42 -53.47 -48.04
C LYS A 837 -25.09 -52.39 -47.01
N PHE A 838 -23.98 -51.67 -47.19
CA PHE A 838 -23.62 -50.50 -46.38
C PHE A 838 -24.54 -49.32 -46.68
N GLU A 839 -24.89 -49.06 -47.94
CA GLU A 839 -25.92 -48.06 -48.29
C GLU A 839 -27.31 -48.42 -47.72
N ASP A 840 -27.70 -49.70 -47.76
CA ASP A 840 -28.93 -50.17 -47.10
C ASP A 840 -28.88 -49.99 -45.57
N PHE A 841 -27.72 -50.17 -44.93
CA PHE A 841 -27.49 -49.82 -43.52
C PHE A 841 -27.57 -48.30 -43.29
N LEU A 842 -26.84 -47.49 -44.06
CA LEU A 842 -26.82 -46.03 -43.96
C LEU A 842 -28.23 -45.42 -44.14
N SER A 843 -29.06 -45.97 -45.01
CA SER A 843 -30.46 -45.53 -45.18
C SER A 843 -31.30 -45.67 -43.90
N LYS A 844 -30.86 -46.53 -42.95
CA LYS A 844 -31.49 -46.77 -41.65
C LYS A 844 -30.77 -46.01 -40.53
N ASP A 845 -29.45 -46.00 -40.53
CA ASP A 845 -28.63 -45.19 -39.61
C ASP A 845 -28.99 -43.70 -39.70
N ASN A 846 -29.15 -43.15 -40.91
CA ASN A 846 -29.57 -41.75 -41.11
C ASN A 846 -31.00 -41.43 -40.63
N THR A 847 -31.77 -42.41 -40.12
CA THR A 847 -33.06 -42.16 -39.43
C THR A 847 -32.90 -41.92 -37.93
N ILE A 848 -31.68 -42.06 -37.40
CA ILE A 848 -31.35 -41.93 -35.99
C ILE A 848 -30.82 -40.51 -35.73
N ALA A 849 -31.34 -39.84 -34.71
CA ALA A 849 -30.84 -38.52 -34.33
C ALA A 849 -29.40 -38.59 -33.83
N ARG A 850 -28.63 -37.51 -34.02
CA ARG A 850 -27.24 -37.38 -33.58
C ARG A 850 -27.07 -36.14 -32.69
N PRO A 851 -26.18 -36.16 -31.67
CA PRO A 851 -25.99 -35.03 -30.76
C PRO A 851 -25.54 -33.78 -31.51
N ILE A 852 -26.28 -32.69 -31.32
CA ILE A 852 -25.88 -31.35 -31.75
C ILE A 852 -25.24 -30.68 -30.55
N ILE A 853 -23.90 -30.58 -30.56
CA ILE A 853 -23.14 -29.95 -29.48
C ILE A 853 -23.02 -28.45 -29.76
N GLU A 854 -23.63 -27.63 -28.89
CA GLU A 854 -23.25 -26.22 -28.76
C GLU A 854 -21.95 -26.10 -27.97
N LEU A 855 -20.96 -25.35 -28.48
CA LEU A 855 -19.72 -25.12 -27.75
C LEU A 855 -19.94 -24.13 -26.59
N PRO A 856 -19.28 -24.34 -25.43
CA PRO A 856 -19.39 -23.45 -24.28
C PRO A 856 -19.01 -22.00 -24.61
N LYS A 857 -19.78 -21.03 -24.08
CA LYS A 857 -19.38 -19.62 -24.09
C LYS A 857 -18.16 -19.43 -23.19
N LYS A 858 -17.04 -18.98 -23.76
CA LYS A 858 -15.81 -18.72 -23.01
C LYS A 858 -15.88 -17.43 -22.18
N PRO A 859 -15.02 -17.28 -21.16
CA PRO A 859 -14.79 -16.00 -20.50
C PRO A 859 -14.35 -14.90 -21.47
N ASP A 860 -14.60 -13.65 -21.10
CA ASP A 860 -14.13 -12.44 -21.77
C ASP A 860 -13.50 -11.49 -20.73
N PHE A 861 -12.24 -11.13 -20.96
CA PHE A 861 -11.42 -10.27 -20.11
C PHE A 861 -10.95 -8.99 -20.84
N SER A 862 -11.55 -8.66 -21.99
CA SER A 862 -11.11 -7.56 -22.86
C SER A 862 -11.12 -6.17 -22.21
N ASN A 863 -11.97 -5.96 -21.20
CA ASN A 863 -12.22 -4.67 -20.58
C ASN A 863 -11.63 -4.60 -19.16
N LYS A 864 -10.31 -4.41 -19.02
CA LYS A 864 -9.72 -4.02 -17.72
C LYS A 864 -10.00 -2.54 -17.44
N ILE A 865 -10.34 -2.21 -16.19
CA ILE A 865 -10.46 -0.82 -15.72
C ILE A 865 -9.36 -0.58 -14.68
N GLU A 866 -8.29 0.10 -15.09
CA GLU A 866 -7.19 0.45 -14.20
C GLU A 866 -7.57 1.60 -13.26
N ILE A 867 -7.42 1.37 -11.96
CA ILE A 867 -7.66 2.37 -10.93
C ILE A 867 -6.33 3.02 -10.58
N ASN A 868 -6.10 4.19 -11.17
CA ASN A 868 -4.88 4.97 -10.97
C ASN A 868 -4.92 5.69 -9.62
N TYR A 869 -4.50 5.01 -8.55
CA TYR A 869 -4.36 5.58 -7.22
C TYR A 869 -3.33 6.74 -7.20
N PRO A 870 -3.50 7.75 -6.33
CA PRO A 870 -2.55 8.85 -6.21
C PRO A 870 -1.16 8.35 -5.80
N ASN A 871 -0.13 8.67 -6.59
CA ASN A 871 1.25 8.49 -6.14
C ASN A 871 1.60 9.52 -5.06
N ILE A 872 1.49 9.09 -3.80
CA ILE A 872 1.69 9.90 -2.60
C ILE A 872 3.05 10.61 -2.62
N ASP A 873 4.12 9.88 -2.90
CA ASP A 873 5.49 10.40 -2.81
C ASP A 873 5.76 11.43 -3.94
N ASN A 874 5.13 11.29 -5.12
CA ASN A 874 5.15 12.32 -6.17
C ASN A 874 4.38 13.60 -5.76
N ILE A 875 3.14 13.47 -5.26
CA ILE A 875 2.26 14.60 -4.88
C ILE A 875 2.87 15.42 -3.73
N ILE A 876 3.65 14.78 -2.85
CA ILE A 876 4.45 15.43 -1.80
C ILE A 876 5.63 16.22 -2.38
N GLN A 877 6.27 15.73 -3.45
CA GLN A 877 7.43 16.36 -4.06
C GLN A 877 7.06 17.56 -4.95
N GLU A 878 5.94 17.51 -5.69
CA GLU A 878 5.43 18.59 -6.54
C GLU A 878 5.53 19.99 -5.89
N GLU A 879 6.20 20.94 -6.55
CA GLU A 879 6.37 22.30 -6.05
C GLU A 879 5.39 23.30 -6.68
N ALA A 880 4.92 24.24 -5.86
CA ALA A 880 4.16 25.39 -6.34
C ALA A 880 5.03 26.38 -7.10
N ILE A 881 4.44 27.04 -8.09
CA ILE A 881 4.96 28.21 -8.80
C ILE A 881 4.24 29.44 -8.25
N LEU A 882 4.98 30.45 -7.78
CA LEU A 882 4.40 31.61 -7.10
C LEU A 882 4.00 32.71 -8.07
N GLY A 883 2.74 33.12 -8.01
CA GLY A 883 2.21 34.30 -8.69
C GLY A 883 2.43 35.59 -7.90
N LYS A 884 2.04 36.73 -8.48
CA LYS A 884 2.26 38.04 -7.85
C LYS A 884 1.56 38.18 -6.49
N ASP A 885 0.34 37.66 -6.36
CA ASP A 885 -0.49 37.83 -5.16
C ASP A 885 0.04 37.03 -3.96
N ASP A 886 0.78 35.94 -4.22
CA ASP A 886 1.40 35.08 -3.21
C ASP A 886 2.59 35.73 -2.50
N LEU A 887 3.04 36.88 -2.98
CA LEU A 887 4.18 37.63 -2.44
C LEU A 887 3.78 38.67 -1.37
N TYR A 888 2.49 38.96 -1.22
CA TYR A 888 1.93 39.85 -0.18
C TYR A 888 2.62 41.23 -0.06
N GLU A 889 3.01 41.86 -1.19
CA GLU A 889 3.79 43.12 -1.21
C GLU A 889 3.23 44.18 -0.25
N ASP A 890 1.93 44.46 -0.31
CA ASP A 890 1.29 45.49 0.50
C ASP A 890 1.39 45.24 2.00
N VAL A 891 1.34 43.98 2.45
CA VAL A 891 1.47 43.65 3.87
C VAL A 891 2.92 43.85 4.33
N ILE A 892 3.88 43.35 3.55
CA ILE A 892 5.31 43.50 3.86
C ILE A 892 5.70 44.98 3.87
N LYS A 893 5.22 45.76 2.90
CA LYS A 893 5.55 47.17 2.70
C LYS A 893 4.84 48.10 3.69
N ASN A 894 3.51 48.01 3.76
CA ASN A 894 2.68 49.00 4.44
C ASN A 894 2.44 48.67 5.92
N GLU A 895 2.69 47.43 6.36
CA GLU A 895 2.64 47.05 7.78
C GLU A 895 3.99 46.58 8.35
N ILE A 896 4.76 45.73 7.65
CA ILE A 896 5.99 45.16 8.24
C ILE A 896 7.14 46.17 8.20
N LEU A 897 7.45 46.74 7.04
CA LEU A 897 8.50 47.77 6.90
C LEU A 897 8.09 49.12 7.50
N ALA A 898 6.80 49.47 7.46
CA ALA A 898 6.29 50.75 7.96
C ALA A 898 6.56 50.98 9.47
N ASP A 899 6.45 49.94 10.30
CA ASP A 899 6.76 50.00 11.74
C ASP A 899 8.25 50.30 12.04
N LEU A 900 9.12 50.21 11.03
CA LEU A 900 10.57 50.42 11.12
C LEU A 900 11.03 51.70 10.40
N ILE A 901 10.43 52.01 9.25
CA ILE A 901 10.80 53.18 8.42
C ILE A 901 10.28 54.49 9.04
N ASN A 902 9.11 54.47 9.68
CA ASN A 902 8.46 55.67 10.21
C ASN A 902 8.94 56.10 11.60
N GLN A 903 9.88 55.36 12.22
CA GLN A 903 10.39 55.63 13.56
C GLN A 903 11.59 56.58 13.52
N HIS A 904 11.63 57.54 14.44
CA HIS A 904 12.78 58.42 14.64
C HIS A 904 13.60 57.90 15.83
N TYR A 905 14.73 57.26 15.55
CA TYR A 905 15.57 56.66 16.59
C TYR A 905 16.32 57.74 17.40
N LYS A 906 16.10 57.77 18.71
CA LYS A 906 16.86 58.63 19.65
C LYS A 906 17.91 57.79 20.35
N ILE A 907 19.17 58.22 20.30
CA ILE A 907 20.33 57.56 20.91
C ILE A 907 20.85 58.48 22.01
N TYR A 908 20.81 58.03 23.26
CA TYR A 908 21.17 58.84 24.42
C TYR A 908 22.62 58.55 24.84
N ILE A 909 23.49 59.57 24.82
CA ILE A 909 24.94 59.43 25.04
C ILE A 909 25.29 58.89 26.44
N ASP A 910 24.55 59.32 27.45
CA ASP A 910 24.75 58.96 28.86
C ASP A 910 24.63 57.46 29.12
N VAL A 911 23.78 56.76 28.34
CA VAL A 911 23.52 55.32 28.47
C VAL A 911 24.04 54.48 27.30
N LEU A 912 24.83 55.07 26.39
CA LEU A 912 25.35 54.37 25.21
C LEU A 912 26.24 53.19 25.60
N LEU A 913 27.13 53.37 26.57
CA LEU A 913 28.04 52.30 27.01
C LEU A 913 27.29 51.18 27.76
N ASP A 914 26.24 51.51 28.53
CA ASP A 914 25.39 50.52 29.19
C ASP A 914 24.64 49.67 28.16
N MET A 915 24.06 50.30 27.12
CA MET A 915 23.40 49.62 26.01
C MET A 915 24.35 48.69 25.25
N LEU A 916 25.62 49.08 25.10
CA LEU A 916 26.66 48.28 24.43
C LEU A 916 27.29 47.20 25.33
N ALA A 917 27.04 47.24 26.64
CA ALA A 917 27.52 46.28 27.63
C ALA A 917 26.45 45.25 28.05
N GLU A 918 25.19 45.45 27.65
CA GLU A 918 24.13 44.45 27.82
C GLU A 918 24.34 43.19 26.94
N LYS A 919 23.55 42.16 27.26
CA LYS A 919 23.49 40.86 26.56
C LYS A 919 23.35 41.05 25.04
N ASP A 920 23.96 40.17 24.25
CA ASP A 920 23.77 40.20 22.79
C ASP A 920 22.28 40.06 22.45
N TYR A 921 21.76 41.00 21.65
CA TYR A 921 20.36 41.04 21.21
C TYR A 921 19.89 39.76 20.51
N ASN A 922 20.80 39.02 19.87
CA ASN A 922 20.51 37.73 19.22
C ASN A 922 20.32 36.58 20.23
N LEU A 923 20.78 36.76 21.48
CA LEU A 923 20.60 35.82 22.59
C LEU A 923 19.44 36.23 23.52
N MET A 924 18.73 37.31 23.20
CA MET A 924 17.58 37.81 23.98
C MET A 924 16.27 37.09 23.61
N THR A 925 15.42 36.83 24.61
CA THR A 925 14.00 36.42 24.42
C THR A 925 13.16 37.56 23.83
N GLU A 926 11.92 37.30 23.38
CA GLU A 926 11.02 38.38 22.90
C GLU A 926 10.84 39.48 23.97
N ASP A 927 10.60 39.10 25.23
CA ASP A 927 10.47 40.06 26.34
C ASP A 927 11.77 40.84 26.63
N GLU A 928 12.94 40.20 26.60
CA GLU A 928 14.23 40.88 26.77
C GLU A 928 14.50 41.86 25.61
N LYS A 929 14.23 41.46 24.36
CA LYS A 929 14.33 42.33 23.17
C LYS A 929 13.39 43.53 23.27
N VAL A 930 12.16 43.31 23.74
CA VAL A 930 11.15 44.35 23.95
C VAL A 930 11.60 45.35 25.00
N ASP A 931 12.14 44.88 26.12
CA ASP A 931 12.59 45.76 27.19
C ASP A 931 13.86 46.53 26.80
N PHE A 932 14.80 45.90 26.08
CA PHE A 932 15.95 46.57 25.48
C PHE A 932 15.52 47.69 24.51
N VAL A 933 14.63 47.39 23.55
CA VAL A 933 14.14 48.39 22.58
C VAL A 933 13.37 49.50 23.27
N ALA A 934 12.49 49.20 24.23
CA ALA A 934 11.74 50.19 24.99
C ALA A 934 12.64 51.09 25.85
N LYS A 935 13.66 50.51 26.50
CA LYS A 935 14.61 51.20 27.39
C LYS A 935 15.51 52.19 26.65
N TYR A 936 16.02 51.79 25.49
CA TYR A 936 17.07 52.55 24.80
C TYR A 936 16.62 53.35 23.57
N PHE A 937 15.61 52.88 22.83
CA PHE A 937 15.25 53.46 21.52
C PHE A 937 13.92 54.25 21.49
N ILE A 938 13.10 54.19 22.55
CA ILE A 938 11.76 54.83 22.63
C ILE A 938 11.60 55.69 23.92
N LYS A 939 12.70 56.21 24.47
CA LYS A 939 12.80 56.83 25.80
C LYS A 939 12.26 58.28 25.87
N ASP A 940 10.99 58.48 25.56
CA ASP A 940 10.21 59.65 25.99
C ASP A 940 8.80 59.22 26.42
N THR A 941 8.41 59.59 27.65
CA THR A 941 7.22 59.12 28.40
C THR A 941 7.25 57.63 28.81
N ALA A 942 6.42 57.27 29.79
CA ALA A 942 6.47 55.97 30.45
C ALA A 942 5.54 54.92 29.80
N ASN A 943 6.03 53.67 29.74
CA ASN A 943 5.30 52.44 29.37
C ASN A 943 5.02 52.18 27.87
N ASN A 944 6.04 52.34 27.01
CA ASN A 944 5.95 52.11 25.55
C ASN A 944 6.20 50.64 25.08
N LYS A 945 6.11 49.62 25.96
CA LYS A 945 6.42 48.21 25.59
C LYS A 945 5.67 47.70 24.35
N SER A 946 4.42 48.13 24.14
CA SER A 946 3.64 47.72 22.96
C SER A 946 4.18 48.25 21.62
N GLN A 947 4.91 49.37 21.60
CA GLN A 947 5.55 49.89 20.39
C GLN A 947 6.89 49.18 20.14
N ALA A 948 7.63 48.87 21.20
CA ALA A 948 8.82 48.03 21.12
C ALA A 948 8.50 46.63 20.56
N LEU A 949 7.43 45.97 21.03
CA LEU A 949 6.99 44.67 20.53
C LEU A 949 6.75 44.64 19.02
N LYS A 950 6.11 45.67 18.47
CA LYS A 950 5.94 45.81 17.01
C LYS A 950 7.26 45.91 16.27
N ILE A 951 8.21 46.68 16.79
CA ILE A 951 9.55 46.86 16.21
C ILE A 951 10.35 45.55 16.26
N VAL A 952 10.29 44.83 17.39
CA VAL A 952 10.93 43.51 17.59
C VAL A 952 10.36 42.47 16.63
N GLN A 953 9.03 42.30 16.56
CA GLN A 953 8.40 41.36 15.63
C GLN A 953 8.65 41.73 14.16
N SER A 954 8.75 43.02 13.82
CA SER A 954 9.12 43.46 12.46
C SER A 954 10.58 43.17 12.12
N LEU A 955 11.49 43.28 13.09
CA LEU A 955 12.89 42.85 12.95
C LEU A 955 12.98 41.34 12.73
N ASP A 956 12.37 40.56 13.60
CA ASP A 956 12.44 39.09 13.58
C ASP A 956 11.76 38.51 12.31
N PHE A 957 10.64 39.09 11.83
CA PHE A 957 10.07 38.75 10.52
C PHE A 957 11.09 38.94 9.40
N ILE A 958 11.74 40.10 9.34
CA ILE A 958 12.62 40.47 8.23
C ILE A 958 13.89 39.62 8.22
N MET A 959 14.47 39.34 9.38
CA MET A 959 15.65 38.46 9.49
C MET A 959 15.32 37.03 9.05
N ALA A 960 14.17 36.49 9.49
CA ALA A 960 13.71 35.18 9.05
C ALA A 960 13.40 35.14 7.54
N TYR A 961 12.79 36.19 7.00
CA TYR A 961 12.48 36.30 5.57
C TYR A 961 13.72 36.52 4.68
N GLN A 962 14.78 37.15 5.19
CA GLN A 962 16.04 37.20 4.43
C GLN A 962 16.74 35.83 4.39
N ASN A 963 16.71 35.07 5.48
CA ASN A 963 17.39 33.77 5.58
C ASN A 963 16.63 32.65 4.86
N ASN A 964 15.31 32.58 5.06
CA ASN A 964 14.45 31.45 4.64
C ASN A 964 13.41 31.83 3.57
N GLY A 965 13.37 33.11 3.16
CA GLY A 965 12.44 33.61 2.15
C GLY A 965 12.95 33.46 0.71
N LEU A 966 12.46 34.34 -0.16
CA LEU A 966 12.57 34.20 -1.62
C LEU A 966 13.92 34.62 -2.24
N ASN A 967 14.90 35.01 -1.41
CA ASN A 967 16.20 35.53 -1.86
C ASN A 967 16.96 34.58 -2.80
N ASN A 968 16.99 33.29 -2.46
CA ASN A 968 17.74 32.25 -3.18
C ASN A 968 16.83 31.38 -4.08
N ALA A 969 15.59 31.81 -4.33
CA ALA A 969 14.63 31.07 -5.14
C ALA A 969 15.05 31.03 -6.61
N ASN A 970 14.97 29.84 -7.23
CA ASN A 970 15.21 29.65 -8.67
C ASN A 970 14.13 30.35 -9.52
N ASN A 971 14.33 30.46 -10.84
CA ASN A 971 13.40 31.20 -11.72
C ASN A 971 12.07 30.45 -11.96
N ASP A 972 12.12 29.13 -12.02
CA ASP A 972 10.98 28.20 -12.10
C ASP A 972 10.03 28.29 -10.90
N LYS A 973 10.50 28.82 -9.76
CA LYS A 973 9.68 29.06 -8.56
C LYS A 973 8.66 30.19 -8.72
N PHE A 974 8.70 30.94 -9.82
CA PHE A 974 7.86 32.12 -10.07
C PHE A 974 7.17 32.06 -11.42
N GLU A 975 6.00 32.70 -11.52
CA GLU A 975 5.41 33.02 -12.82
C GLU A 975 6.27 34.06 -13.59
N GLU A 976 6.08 34.16 -14.90
CA GLU A 976 6.90 35.01 -15.76
C GLU A 976 6.88 36.49 -15.32
N GLY A 977 8.07 37.06 -15.09
CA GLY A 977 8.25 38.43 -14.57
C GLY A 977 8.00 38.61 -13.06
N VAL A 978 7.45 37.63 -12.34
CA VAL A 978 7.13 37.76 -10.91
C VAL A 978 8.41 37.81 -10.04
N LYS A 979 9.49 37.12 -10.46
CA LYS A 979 10.80 37.21 -9.77
C LYS A 979 11.38 38.63 -9.82
N ASP A 980 11.31 39.30 -10.97
CA ASP A 980 11.80 40.68 -11.13
C ASP A 980 10.93 41.65 -10.31
N PHE A 981 9.62 41.41 -10.26
CA PHE A 981 8.72 42.17 -9.38
C PHE A 981 9.11 41.99 -7.89
N TYR A 982 9.38 40.75 -7.43
CA TYR A 982 9.87 40.48 -6.08
C TYR A 982 11.18 41.24 -5.78
N GLN A 983 12.18 41.14 -6.66
CA GLN A 983 13.47 41.80 -6.48
C GLN A 983 13.33 43.32 -6.38
N ASN A 984 12.57 43.94 -7.28
CA ASN A 984 12.44 45.40 -7.34
C ASN A 984 11.56 46.00 -6.24
N ASN A 985 10.47 45.32 -5.83
CA ASN A 985 9.45 45.92 -4.95
C ASN A 985 9.50 45.41 -3.51
N ILE A 986 9.95 44.17 -3.28
CA ILE A 986 10.01 43.56 -1.95
C ILE A 986 11.47 43.52 -1.48
N LYS A 987 12.33 42.76 -2.18
CA LYS A 987 13.73 42.57 -1.77
C LYS A 987 14.47 43.90 -1.64
N SER A 988 14.41 44.77 -2.66
CA SER A 988 15.08 46.07 -2.64
C SER A 988 14.62 47.00 -1.51
N ASN A 989 13.40 46.85 -0.99
CA ASN A 989 12.90 47.67 0.12
C ASN A 989 13.25 47.05 1.48
N ILE A 990 13.34 45.72 1.57
CA ILE A 990 13.90 45.01 2.72
C ILE A 990 15.40 45.33 2.87
N ASP A 991 16.18 45.16 1.79
CA ASP A 991 17.63 45.38 1.80
C ASP A 991 17.98 46.80 2.28
N LYS A 992 17.39 47.85 1.69
CA LYS A 992 17.57 49.26 2.11
C LYS A 992 17.23 49.49 3.58
N THR A 993 16.22 48.80 4.10
CA THR A 993 15.80 48.91 5.52
C THR A 993 16.82 48.25 6.46
N ILE A 994 17.60 47.29 5.97
CA ILE A 994 18.65 46.59 6.73
C ILE A 994 19.99 47.33 6.60
N GLU A 995 20.36 47.78 5.40
CA GLU A 995 21.52 48.66 5.18
C GLU A 995 21.48 49.89 6.10
N LYS A 996 20.31 50.55 6.19
CA LYS A 996 20.07 51.68 7.11
C LYS A 996 20.21 51.32 8.60
N LYS A 997 20.04 50.05 8.99
CA LYS A 997 20.22 49.59 10.38
C LYS A 997 21.66 49.16 10.65
N ILE A 998 22.33 48.53 9.70
CA ILE A 998 23.75 48.18 9.78
C ILE A 998 24.58 49.45 9.97
N SER A 999 24.33 50.49 9.16
CA SER A 999 25.06 51.76 9.30
C SER A 999 24.82 52.47 10.64
N ILE A 1000 23.61 52.40 11.22
CA ILE A 1000 23.36 52.86 12.59
C ILE A 1000 24.18 52.04 13.60
N LEU A 1001 24.22 50.72 13.46
CA LEU A 1001 24.94 49.83 14.39
C LEU A 1001 26.46 50.03 14.33
N GLU A 1002 27.01 50.32 13.15
CA GLU A 1002 28.42 50.66 12.94
C GLU A 1002 28.80 51.98 13.63
N ILE A 1003 27.97 53.03 13.49
CA ILE A 1003 28.16 54.32 14.19
C ILE A 1003 28.13 54.12 15.71
N LEU A 1004 27.16 53.34 16.21
CA LEU A 1004 26.99 53.04 17.63
C LEU A 1004 28.20 52.29 18.21
N LYS A 1005 28.78 51.35 17.47
CA LYS A 1005 29.89 50.50 17.96
C LYS A 1005 31.29 51.06 17.68
N GLY A 1006 31.43 51.94 16.70
CA GLY A 1006 32.67 52.61 16.29
C GLY A 1006 32.71 54.07 16.73
N GLU A 1007 32.61 55.00 15.77
CA GLU A 1007 32.89 56.44 15.98
C GLU A 1007 32.24 57.02 17.24
N LEU A 1008 30.94 56.79 17.46
CA LEU A 1008 30.24 57.38 18.61
C LEU A 1008 30.71 56.80 19.95
N LYS A 1009 31.02 55.50 20.00
CA LYS A 1009 31.59 54.84 21.18
C LYS A 1009 32.97 55.41 21.52
N ASP A 1010 33.83 55.57 20.52
CA ASP A 1010 35.19 56.09 20.72
C ASP A 1010 35.16 57.56 21.16
N ILE A 1011 34.23 58.36 20.64
CA ILE A 1011 33.96 59.74 21.10
C ILE A 1011 33.52 59.74 22.57
N VAL A 1012 32.62 58.85 22.98
CA VAL A 1012 32.13 58.78 24.36
C VAL A 1012 33.23 58.34 25.34
N LEU A 1013 34.05 57.34 24.98
CA LEU A 1013 35.19 56.90 25.79
C LEU A 1013 36.25 58.01 25.94
N ASN A 1014 36.61 58.69 24.84
CA ASN A 1014 37.53 59.81 24.85
C ASN A 1014 37.01 60.97 25.72
N SER A 1015 35.71 61.29 25.62
CA SER A 1015 35.10 62.35 26.43
C SER A 1015 35.04 62.00 27.92
N GLN A 1016 34.82 60.72 28.28
CA GLN A 1016 34.93 60.27 29.67
C GLN A 1016 36.37 60.40 30.22
N GLN A 1017 37.39 60.13 29.39
CA GLN A 1017 38.78 60.39 29.78
C GLN A 1017 39.04 61.89 29.97
N LEU A 1018 38.60 62.74 29.04
CA LEU A 1018 38.75 64.20 29.12
C LEU A 1018 38.05 64.80 30.35
N LEU A 1019 36.87 64.30 30.73
CA LEU A 1019 36.20 64.70 31.98
C LEU A 1019 37.05 64.36 33.22
N LYS A 1020 37.65 63.17 33.25
CA LYS A 1020 38.54 62.74 34.34
C LYS A 1020 39.85 63.54 34.39
N GLU A 1021 40.38 63.95 33.24
CA GLU A 1021 41.49 64.90 33.16
C GLU A 1021 41.09 66.30 33.66
N LEU A 1022 39.86 66.75 33.39
CA LEU A 1022 39.30 68.02 33.89
C LEU A 1022 39.18 68.04 35.43
N GLU A 1023 38.76 66.92 36.05
CA GLU A 1023 38.75 66.74 37.50
C GLU A 1023 40.16 66.76 38.10
N ASN A 1024 41.13 66.12 37.45
CA ASN A 1024 42.52 66.14 37.88
C ASN A 1024 43.13 67.55 37.79
N ILE A 1025 42.82 68.32 36.74
CA ILE A 1025 43.23 69.73 36.62
C ILE A 1025 42.55 70.59 37.69
N LYS A 1026 41.27 70.37 38.01
CA LYS A 1026 40.57 71.03 39.12
C LYS A 1026 41.28 70.82 40.47
N LEU A 1027 41.78 69.61 40.73
CA LEU A 1027 42.61 69.32 41.91
C LEU A 1027 44.00 69.98 41.84
N GLN A 1028 44.66 69.98 40.68
CA GLN A 1028 45.95 70.67 40.47
C GLN A 1028 45.83 72.18 40.69
N LEU A 1029 44.74 72.81 40.21
CA LEU A 1029 44.45 74.23 40.40
C LEU A 1029 44.26 74.58 41.87
N GLN A 1030 43.51 73.78 42.63
CA GLN A 1030 43.35 73.95 44.09
C GLN A 1030 44.70 73.90 44.83
N ILE A 1031 45.60 73.02 44.41
CA ILE A 1031 46.96 72.91 44.98
C ILE A 1031 47.83 74.12 44.59
N ALA A 1032 47.73 74.58 43.35
CA ALA A 1032 48.51 75.71 42.84
C ALA A 1032 48.04 77.05 43.43
N GLU A 1033 46.73 77.28 43.49
CA GLU A 1033 46.07 78.39 44.20
C GLU A 1033 46.54 78.47 45.65
N LYS A 1034 46.45 77.36 46.38
CA LYS A 1034 46.94 77.29 47.76
C LYS A 1034 48.42 77.61 47.84
N SER A 1035 49.24 77.06 46.94
CA SER A 1035 50.69 77.31 46.91
C SER A 1035 51.05 78.77 46.63
N TYR A 1036 50.24 79.49 45.84
CA TYR A 1036 50.37 80.91 45.60
C TYR A 1036 49.98 81.73 46.84
N ASN A 1037 48.80 81.49 47.40
CA ASN A 1037 48.28 82.21 48.57
C ASN A 1037 49.15 81.95 49.83
N ASP A 1038 49.60 80.71 50.05
CA ASP A 1038 50.54 80.36 51.12
C ASP A 1038 51.93 81.01 50.88
N TYR A 1039 52.35 81.25 49.63
CA TYR A 1039 53.57 82.01 49.36
C TYR A 1039 53.42 83.50 49.69
N ILE A 1040 52.29 84.12 49.30
CA ILE A 1040 51.94 85.51 49.66
C ILE A 1040 51.91 85.70 51.18
N LYS A 1041 51.15 84.87 51.91
CA LYS A 1041 50.95 85.01 53.36
C LYS A 1041 52.24 84.87 54.18
N ASN A 1042 53.12 83.95 53.79
CA ASN A 1042 54.23 83.52 54.65
C ASN A 1042 55.59 84.19 54.34
N ASN A 1043 55.66 85.14 53.40
CA ASN A 1043 56.92 85.79 53.00
C ASN A 1043 56.81 87.32 53.05
N SER A 1044 57.52 87.95 53.98
CA SER A 1044 57.56 89.42 54.15
C SER A 1044 58.42 90.17 53.11
N SER A 1045 59.02 89.44 52.17
CA SER A 1045 59.65 89.98 50.96
C SER A 1045 59.43 88.97 49.83
N LEU A 1046 58.75 89.39 48.76
CA LEU A 1046 58.36 88.52 47.65
C LEU A 1046 59.43 88.55 46.55
N ASP A 1047 59.85 87.38 46.07
CA ASP A 1047 60.66 87.27 44.84
C ASP A 1047 59.73 87.37 43.63
N PRO A 1048 59.85 88.41 42.76
CA PRO A 1048 59.00 88.57 41.60
C PRO A 1048 59.09 87.38 40.63
N ASN A 1049 60.24 86.70 40.55
CA ASN A 1049 60.42 85.57 39.64
C ASN A 1049 59.67 84.33 40.14
N LYS A 1050 59.79 84.01 41.43
CA LYS A 1050 59.07 82.90 42.05
C LYS A 1050 57.56 83.14 42.08
N LEU A 1051 57.13 84.37 42.35
CA LEU A 1051 55.75 84.80 42.24
C LEU A 1051 55.21 84.62 40.80
N ALA A 1052 55.91 85.16 39.81
CA ALA A 1052 55.54 85.04 38.40
C ALA A 1052 55.50 83.57 37.95
N GLN A 1053 56.40 82.72 38.45
CA GLN A 1053 56.40 81.29 38.13
C GLN A 1053 55.20 80.54 38.76
N LEU A 1054 54.77 80.89 39.98
CA LEU A 1054 53.55 80.34 40.58
C LEU A 1054 52.30 80.78 39.82
N LEU A 1055 52.18 82.08 39.50
CA LEU A 1055 51.05 82.64 38.75
C LEU A 1055 51.00 82.08 37.31
N LYS A 1056 52.17 81.86 36.68
CA LYS A 1056 52.31 81.18 35.39
C LYS A 1056 51.88 79.71 35.44
N ASN A 1057 52.15 78.99 36.53
CA ASN A 1057 51.65 77.61 36.69
C ASN A 1057 50.12 77.57 36.79
N ILE A 1058 49.50 78.53 37.49
CA ILE A 1058 48.04 78.65 37.60
C ILE A 1058 47.43 78.97 36.23
N ASN A 1059 47.89 80.04 35.57
CA ASN A 1059 47.40 80.42 34.23
C ASN A 1059 47.59 79.29 33.19
N MET A 1060 48.64 78.47 33.32
CA MET A 1060 48.85 77.30 32.47
C MET A 1060 47.82 76.20 32.73
N LEU A 1061 47.51 75.91 34.00
CA LEU A 1061 46.51 74.92 34.38
C LEU A 1061 45.08 75.38 34.04
N GLU A 1062 44.73 76.66 34.23
CA GLU A 1062 43.44 77.21 33.80
C GLU A 1062 43.27 77.09 32.29
N LYS A 1063 44.30 77.50 31.52
CA LYS A 1063 44.29 77.38 30.06
C LYS A 1063 44.25 75.92 29.59
N GLN A 1064 44.83 74.98 30.33
CA GLN A 1064 44.66 73.55 30.07
C GLN A 1064 43.22 73.10 30.37
N GLN A 1065 42.60 73.60 31.45
CA GLN A 1065 41.20 73.31 31.76
C GLN A 1065 40.24 73.81 30.66
N GLU A 1066 40.43 75.05 30.20
CA GLU A 1066 39.70 75.62 29.05
C GLU A 1066 39.93 74.81 27.76
N THR A 1067 41.16 74.35 27.52
CA THR A 1067 41.52 73.53 26.34
C THR A 1067 40.91 72.12 26.38
N ILE A 1068 40.68 71.55 27.56
CA ILE A 1068 39.95 70.27 27.69
C ILE A 1068 38.44 70.50 27.56
N ALA A 1069 37.90 71.54 28.22
CA ALA A 1069 36.48 71.90 28.10
C ALA A 1069 36.06 72.21 26.66
N SER A 1070 36.91 72.86 25.85
CA SER A 1070 36.61 73.10 24.43
C SER A 1070 36.50 71.83 23.58
N LYS A 1071 37.09 70.71 24.02
CA LYS A 1071 36.99 69.39 23.38
C LYS A 1071 35.77 68.58 23.84
N LEU A 1072 35.11 68.97 24.92
CA LEU A 1072 33.89 68.32 25.44
C LEU A 1072 32.60 68.85 24.79
N GLY A 1073 32.68 69.94 24.01
CA GLY A 1073 31.55 70.50 23.27
C GLY A 1073 31.15 69.64 22.07
N LEU A 1074 30.16 68.75 22.24
CA LEU A 1074 29.80 67.76 21.22
C LEU A 1074 28.89 68.27 20.08
N ALA A 1075 28.38 69.51 20.13
CA ALA A 1075 27.28 69.96 19.26
C ALA A 1075 27.59 69.84 17.74
N GLU A 1076 28.78 70.25 17.30
CA GLU A 1076 29.18 70.11 15.89
C GLU A 1076 29.39 68.65 15.47
N ILE A 1077 29.88 67.82 16.41
CA ILE A 1077 30.17 66.40 16.20
C ILE A 1077 28.87 65.60 16.02
N LYS A 1078 27.84 65.85 16.85
CA LYS A 1078 26.51 65.24 16.73
C LYS A 1078 25.87 65.54 15.37
N ASN A 1079 25.75 66.83 15.05
CA ASN A 1079 25.17 67.31 13.77
C ASN A 1079 25.87 66.69 12.55
N LYS A 1080 27.21 66.56 12.61
CA LYS A 1080 28.00 65.93 11.54
C LYS A 1080 27.63 64.44 11.36
N ILE A 1081 27.63 63.66 12.44
CA ILE A 1081 27.33 62.21 12.41
C ILE A 1081 25.88 61.95 11.96
N GLU A 1082 24.91 62.68 12.51
CA GLU A 1082 23.48 62.56 12.16
C GLU A 1082 23.19 62.88 10.69
N TYR A 1083 23.85 63.92 10.16
CA TYR A 1083 23.63 64.35 8.78
C TYR A 1083 24.37 63.46 7.77
N GLN A 1084 25.64 63.12 8.02
CA GLN A 1084 26.45 62.33 7.08
C GLN A 1084 25.86 60.93 6.82
N HIS A 1085 25.37 60.24 7.85
CA HIS A 1085 25.00 58.83 7.73
C HIS A 1085 23.51 58.58 7.46
N ASN A 1086 22.61 59.45 7.89
CA ASN A 1086 21.16 59.16 7.81
C ASN A 1086 20.26 60.38 7.61
N LYS A 1087 20.84 61.51 7.17
CA LYS A 1087 20.14 62.77 6.85
C LYS A 1087 19.17 63.24 7.96
N GLY A 1088 19.57 63.07 9.23
CA GLY A 1088 18.78 63.49 10.40
C GLY A 1088 17.62 62.56 10.80
N SER A 1089 17.56 61.31 10.30
CA SER A 1089 16.53 60.34 10.72
C SER A 1089 16.91 59.45 11.93
N PHE A 1090 18.01 59.78 12.59
CA PHE A 1090 18.25 59.50 14.01
C PHE A 1090 18.79 60.77 14.69
N LEU A 1091 18.63 60.89 16.01
CA LEU A 1091 19.15 62.01 16.81
C LEU A 1091 19.99 61.51 17.98
N ILE A 1092 21.07 62.23 18.29
CA ILE A 1092 22.00 61.96 19.39
C ILE A 1092 21.68 62.92 20.55
N MET A 1093 21.16 62.36 21.64
CA MET A 1093 20.58 63.08 22.78
C MET A 1093 21.54 63.15 23.98
N GLY A 1094 21.39 64.21 24.79
CA GLY A 1094 22.20 64.46 25.99
C GLY A 1094 23.47 65.29 25.71
N ASP A 1095 24.11 65.79 26.76
CA ASP A 1095 25.41 66.49 26.69
C ASP A 1095 26.14 66.45 28.03
N TYR A 1096 27.47 66.53 28.04
CA TYR A 1096 28.27 66.38 29.26
C TYR A 1096 28.14 67.59 30.20
N GLN A 1097 27.91 67.32 31.49
CA GLN A 1097 27.90 68.34 32.54
C GLN A 1097 29.29 68.43 33.18
N TYR A 1098 29.87 69.63 33.27
CA TYR A 1098 31.17 69.86 33.89
C TYR A 1098 31.31 71.31 34.39
N ASP A 1099 32.03 71.50 35.51
CA ASP A 1099 32.35 72.80 36.08
C ASP A 1099 33.83 73.14 35.94
N LEU A 1100 34.14 74.30 35.34
CA LEU A 1100 35.47 74.89 35.39
C LEU A 1100 35.76 75.41 36.82
N TYR A 1101 37.00 75.28 37.27
CA TYR A 1101 37.43 75.69 38.60
C TYR A 1101 38.22 76.99 38.53
N LYS A 1102 37.72 78.05 39.16
CA LYS A 1102 38.35 79.37 39.19
C LYS A 1102 39.09 79.57 40.51
N PRO A 1103 40.43 79.59 40.52
CA PRO A 1103 41.20 79.81 41.73
C PRO A 1103 41.08 81.26 42.23
N ILE A 1104 41.06 81.46 43.55
CA ILE A 1104 40.92 82.76 44.19
C ILE A 1104 42.29 83.20 44.71
N LEU A 1105 42.91 84.15 44.02
CA LEU A 1105 44.28 84.61 44.31
C LEU A 1105 44.31 85.81 45.26
N GLU A 1106 45.36 85.89 46.07
CA GLU A 1106 45.55 86.92 47.09
C GLU A 1106 46.33 88.14 46.57
N ASN A 1107 45.87 89.35 46.92
CA ASN A 1107 46.34 90.61 46.33
C ASN A 1107 47.72 91.06 46.84
N ILE A 1108 48.42 91.84 46.00
CA ILE A 1108 49.68 92.52 46.29
C ILE A 1108 49.48 94.03 46.13
N ASP A 1109 50.00 94.83 47.05
CA ASP A 1109 49.90 96.29 47.04
C ASP A 1109 51.27 96.94 46.74
N LEU A 1110 51.34 97.77 45.70
CA LEU A 1110 52.56 98.45 45.22
C LEU A 1110 52.21 99.80 44.57
N THR A 1111 52.66 100.90 45.19
CA THR A 1111 52.45 102.28 44.71
C THR A 1111 53.60 103.20 45.17
N PRO A 1112 53.81 104.42 44.62
CA PRO A 1112 53.57 104.89 43.23
C PRO A 1112 54.72 105.76 42.64
N SER A 1113 54.80 105.92 41.31
CA SER A 1113 55.22 107.18 40.61
C SER A 1113 55.14 107.09 39.07
N ILE A 1114 55.02 108.24 38.39
CA ILE A 1114 54.69 108.53 36.97
C ILE A 1114 55.40 109.86 36.61
N PRO A 1115 55.78 110.24 35.36
CA PRO A 1115 55.47 109.70 34.01
C PRO A 1115 56.69 108.96 33.34
N VAL A 1116 57.00 108.84 32.03
CA VAL A 1116 56.80 109.62 30.77
C VAL A 1116 56.80 108.72 29.51
N GLU A 1117 56.17 109.17 28.41
CA GLU A 1117 56.04 108.59 27.06
C GLU A 1117 57.05 109.16 26.02
N PRO A 1118 57.13 108.67 24.75
CA PRO A 1118 56.80 107.34 24.18
C PRO A 1118 57.92 106.75 23.27
N ASP A 1119 57.78 105.49 22.80
CA ASP A 1119 57.83 105.08 21.36
C ASP A 1119 58.05 103.55 21.15
N LEU A 1120 57.70 103.07 19.95
CA LEU A 1120 57.88 101.71 19.38
C LEU A 1120 59.21 101.63 18.57
N PRO A 1121 59.75 100.48 18.04
CA PRO A 1121 59.07 99.19 17.73
C PRO A 1121 59.87 97.84 17.86
N TRP A 1122 59.14 96.71 17.76
CA TRP A 1122 59.43 95.41 17.05
C TRP A 1122 60.69 94.51 17.33
N THR A 1123 60.38 93.22 17.61
CA THR A 1123 60.97 91.91 17.12
C THR A 1123 62.28 91.23 17.63
N ASP A 1124 62.15 89.89 17.78
CA ASP A 1124 63.04 88.75 17.35
C ASP A 1124 63.91 87.84 18.29
N LEU A 1125 63.46 86.56 18.38
CA LEU A 1125 64.13 85.25 18.11
C LEU A 1125 65.29 84.62 18.96
N THR A 1126 64.97 83.47 19.60
CA THR A 1126 65.73 82.16 19.62
C THR A 1126 67.03 81.97 20.49
N PRO A 1127 67.66 80.76 20.63
CA PRO A 1127 67.14 79.43 21.08
C PRO A 1127 68.09 78.57 22.01
N SER A 1128 67.69 77.29 22.31
CA SER A 1128 68.51 76.05 22.63
C SER A 1128 68.87 75.73 24.13
N ILE A 1129 68.64 74.52 24.76
CA ILE A 1129 69.07 73.08 24.64
C ILE A 1129 70.42 72.77 25.40
N PRO A 1130 70.76 71.58 26.05
CA PRO A 1130 70.11 70.27 26.42
C PRO A 1130 70.14 69.98 27.98
N SER A 1131 70.39 68.83 28.69
CA SER A 1131 70.62 67.34 28.49
C SER A 1131 70.54 66.47 29.82
N ILE A 1132 69.87 65.29 29.82
CA ILE A 1132 70.28 63.88 30.21
C ILE A 1132 71.33 63.66 31.36
N PRO A 1133 71.16 62.77 32.42
CA PRO A 1133 71.30 61.28 32.37
C PRO A 1133 70.48 60.40 33.40
N THR A 1134 70.92 59.14 33.70
CA THR A 1134 70.13 57.93 34.09
C THR A 1134 70.69 57.04 35.25
N LEU A 1135 70.12 55.82 35.49
CA LEU A 1135 70.58 54.63 36.33
C LEU A 1135 69.96 54.52 37.76
N GLU A 1136 69.79 53.37 38.47
CA GLU A 1136 70.03 51.91 38.24
C GLU A 1136 69.15 50.94 39.14
N ASN A 1137 69.43 49.62 39.17
CA ASN A 1137 68.66 48.52 39.82
C ASN A 1137 69.25 47.98 41.17
N ASN A 1138 68.46 47.24 41.99
CA ASN A 1138 68.73 45.84 42.47
C ASN A 1138 67.93 45.33 43.73
N GLN A 1139 67.42 44.07 43.66
CA GLN A 1139 67.38 42.97 44.67
C GLN A 1139 66.78 43.14 46.10
N ALA A 1140 66.45 42.11 46.92
CA ALA A 1140 65.78 40.79 46.76
C ALA A 1140 65.80 39.98 48.10
N LYS A 1141 64.68 39.32 48.54
CA LYS A 1141 64.59 38.00 49.25
C LYS A 1141 63.25 37.71 49.99
N SER A 1142 63.01 36.43 50.26
CA SER A 1142 61.89 35.80 51.02
C SER A 1142 62.29 35.44 52.49
N SER A 1143 61.48 34.89 53.42
CA SER A 1143 60.26 34.04 53.33
C SER A 1143 59.49 33.89 54.69
N LEU A 1144 58.32 33.20 54.64
CA LEU A 1144 57.61 32.40 55.70
C LEU A 1144 56.63 33.04 56.73
N ASN A 1145 55.32 32.86 56.42
CA ASN A 1145 54.23 32.26 57.23
C ASN A 1145 53.46 32.96 58.39
N ASN A 1146 52.13 33.07 58.13
CA ASN A 1146 50.95 32.73 58.98
C ASN A 1146 50.16 33.79 59.80
N ASN A 1147 48.95 34.05 59.28
CA ASN A 1147 47.64 34.29 59.93
C ASN A 1147 47.22 35.65 60.54
N GLN A 1148 46.20 36.22 59.88
CA GLN A 1148 45.08 37.04 60.41
C GLN A 1148 45.36 38.39 61.13
N ASN A 1149 45.38 39.50 60.38
CA ASN A 1149 44.27 40.48 60.32
C ASN A 1149 44.57 41.70 59.39
N TYR A 1150 43.55 42.54 59.15
CA TYR A 1150 43.62 43.87 58.52
C TYR A 1150 44.56 44.87 59.27
N PRO A 1151 44.98 46.03 58.69
CA PRO A 1151 44.98 46.48 57.28
C PRO A 1151 46.29 47.18 56.79
N ALA A 1152 46.25 47.74 55.57
CA ALA A 1152 46.92 48.97 55.09
C ALA A 1152 48.27 48.97 54.32
N MET A 1153 48.23 49.70 53.19
CA MET A 1153 49.26 50.56 52.56
C MET A 1153 50.53 50.03 51.82
N ILE A 1154 50.63 50.51 50.56
CA ILE A 1154 51.83 51.00 49.82
C ILE A 1154 52.76 49.99 49.09
N ASN A 1155 52.65 50.02 47.74
CA ASN A 1155 53.69 49.91 46.69
C ASN A 1155 54.59 48.63 46.57
N ASP A 1156 55.25 48.34 45.43
CA ASP A 1156 55.68 49.21 44.32
C ASP A 1156 55.78 48.53 42.92
N ASN A 1157 55.61 49.33 41.86
CA ASN A 1157 56.16 49.27 40.48
C ASN A 1157 56.32 47.98 39.63
N ILE A 1158 56.10 48.12 38.30
CA ILE A 1158 57.15 47.86 37.26
C ILE A 1158 56.77 48.40 35.83
N ALA A 1159 57.79 48.98 35.17
CA ALA A 1159 58.00 49.21 33.72
C ALA A 1159 56.97 49.93 32.80
N ASN A 1160 57.38 51.15 32.40
CA ASN A 1160 57.04 51.90 31.17
C ASN A 1160 57.30 51.08 29.87
N LEU A 1161 56.73 51.35 28.67
CA LEU A 1161 56.72 52.58 27.83
C LEU A 1161 58.14 53.08 27.43
N PHE A 1162 58.52 53.33 26.17
CA PHE A 1162 57.89 53.22 24.82
C PHE A 1162 58.80 52.34 23.87
N LEU A 1163 59.16 52.56 22.58
CA LEU A 1163 58.96 53.58 21.50
C LEU A 1163 59.35 53.00 20.11
N PHE A 1164 59.14 53.77 19.03
CA PHE A 1164 59.63 53.67 17.63
C PHE A 1164 59.18 52.54 16.66
N ASN A 1165 58.30 52.92 15.73
CA ASN A 1165 58.52 53.09 14.28
C ASN A 1165 59.40 52.12 13.42
N SER A 1166 58.80 51.77 12.26
CA SER A 1166 59.33 51.94 10.88
C SER A 1166 60.16 50.82 10.19
N LEU A 1167 59.60 50.32 9.07
CA LEU A 1167 60.23 49.56 7.95
C LEU A 1167 60.81 48.17 8.33
N GLY A 1168 60.90 47.18 7.42
CA GLY A 1168 60.34 47.09 6.07
C GLY A 1168 60.82 45.82 5.34
N ASP A 1169 59.89 45.19 4.60
CA ASP A 1169 60.05 44.23 3.49
C ASP A 1169 60.86 42.90 3.61
N ASP A 1170 60.49 42.02 2.67
CA ASP A 1170 61.24 40.98 1.97
C ASP A 1170 61.56 39.57 2.54
N LEU A 1171 60.83 38.62 1.93
CA LEU A 1171 61.33 37.47 1.13
C LEU A 1171 61.66 36.11 1.76
N VAL A 1172 61.21 35.11 0.98
CA VAL A 1172 61.67 33.70 0.89
C VAL A 1172 61.39 32.79 2.09
N LYS A 1173 61.13 31.48 1.96
CA LYS A 1173 60.50 30.55 0.99
C LYS A 1173 60.93 29.14 1.48
N ASP A 1174 60.22 28.10 1.03
CA ASP A 1174 60.59 26.68 1.12
C ASP A 1174 60.51 26.11 2.58
N GLU A 1175 59.72 25.07 2.86
CA GLU A 1175 59.94 23.65 2.55
C GLU A 1175 61.27 23.14 3.20
N ILE A 1176 61.36 21.95 3.82
CA ILE A 1176 60.71 20.68 3.42
C ILE A 1176 60.81 19.58 4.53
N ILE A 1177 59.83 18.66 4.57
CA ILE A 1177 60.00 17.16 4.71
C ILE A 1177 60.16 16.42 6.09
N ILE A 1178 59.36 15.33 6.27
CA ILE A 1178 59.68 13.99 6.88
C ILE A 1178 59.93 13.88 8.42
N LYS A 1179 59.52 12.84 9.18
CA LYS A 1179 58.74 11.56 9.02
C LYS A 1179 58.00 11.26 10.37
N GLU A 1180 56.86 10.55 10.47
CA GLU A 1180 56.67 9.06 10.49
C GLU A 1180 57.41 8.40 11.69
N ILE A 1181 56.90 7.42 12.47
CA ILE A 1181 56.35 6.07 12.17
C ILE A 1181 55.41 5.59 13.31
N GLY A 1182 54.51 4.63 13.04
CA GLY A 1182 53.68 3.89 14.02
C GLY A 1182 52.17 3.97 13.71
N GLU A 1183 51.51 3.06 12.98
CA GLU A 1183 51.64 1.59 12.88
C GLU A 1183 51.40 0.90 14.24
N LEU A 1184 50.45 -0.03 14.46
CA LEU A 1184 49.54 -0.86 13.63
C LEU A 1184 48.16 -1.00 14.35
N ASP A 1185 47.08 -1.68 13.90
CA ASP A 1185 46.89 -2.67 12.81
C ASP A 1185 45.42 -2.81 12.31
N ILE A 1186 45.24 -3.53 11.19
CA ILE A 1186 44.08 -4.34 10.70
C ILE A 1186 42.64 -3.79 10.88
N GLU A 1187 41.91 -3.38 9.83
CA GLU A 1187 41.32 -4.14 8.69
C GLU A 1187 39.98 -4.87 9.02
N ALA A 1188 38.83 -4.63 8.38
CA ALA A 1188 38.42 -4.67 6.95
C ALA A 1188 37.70 -6.01 6.59
N ARG A 1189 36.77 -6.14 5.61
CA ARG A 1189 36.11 -5.22 4.65
C ARG A 1189 34.91 -5.93 3.97
N LYS A 1190 33.99 -5.14 3.38
CA LYS A 1190 33.30 -5.27 2.06
C LYS A 1190 31.91 -4.60 2.16
N LYS A 1191 31.52 -3.58 1.37
CA LYS A 1191 31.32 -3.50 -0.11
C LYS A 1191 30.29 -4.53 -0.60
N THR A 1192 29.26 -4.14 -1.35
CA THR A 1192 29.35 -3.91 -2.82
C THR A 1192 28.22 -3.01 -3.37
N CYS A 1193 28.45 -2.50 -4.58
CA CYS A 1193 27.75 -1.48 -5.38
C CYS A 1193 26.22 -1.62 -5.64
N ILE A 1194 25.64 -0.50 -6.08
CA ILE A 1194 24.51 -0.45 -7.03
C ILE A 1194 24.98 0.36 -8.26
N VAL A 1195 24.53 -0.02 -9.46
CA VAL A 1195 24.78 0.66 -10.74
C VAL A 1195 23.45 0.71 -11.51
N SER A 1196 23.21 1.75 -12.30
CA SER A 1196 21.96 1.91 -13.05
C SER A 1196 22.07 1.46 -14.52
N ASP A 1197 20.91 1.12 -15.11
CA ASP A 1197 20.56 0.93 -16.53
C ASP A 1197 21.50 0.20 -17.54
N GLY A 1198 20.87 -0.59 -18.44
CA GLY A 1198 21.09 -0.29 -19.86
C GLY A 1198 21.72 -1.30 -20.83
N PHE A 1199 21.98 -2.57 -20.46
CA PHE A 1199 22.39 -3.68 -21.36
C PHE A 1199 23.83 -3.71 -21.96
N LYS A 1200 24.45 -4.91 -21.87
CA LYS A 1200 25.44 -5.53 -22.78
C LYS A 1200 26.87 -4.98 -22.89
N ALA A 1201 27.69 -5.26 -21.87
CA ALA A 1201 28.95 -6.02 -22.03
C ALA A 1201 29.40 -6.63 -20.67
N MET A 1202 30.25 -7.68 -20.72
CA MET A 1202 30.90 -8.30 -19.55
C MET A 1202 32.22 -7.55 -19.24
N ASN A 1203 32.87 -7.58 -18.06
CA ASN A 1203 32.83 -8.55 -16.96
C ASN A 1203 33.06 -7.87 -15.56
N PRO A 1204 33.62 -8.48 -14.47
CA PRO A 1204 33.13 -8.22 -13.10
C PRO A 1204 33.79 -7.05 -12.34
N CYS A 1205 33.12 -6.58 -11.29
CA CYS A 1205 33.63 -5.58 -10.36
C CYS A 1205 34.79 -6.11 -9.49
N ALA A 1206 35.84 -5.31 -9.32
CA ALA A 1206 36.88 -5.52 -8.31
C ALA A 1206 37.29 -4.20 -7.66
N ASN A 1207 37.21 -4.17 -6.31
CA ASN A 1207 37.50 -3.05 -5.40
C ASN A 1207 36.59 -1.82 -5.49
#